data_AF-A0AA38G1J6-F1
#
_entry.id   AF-A0AA38G1J6-F1
#
_cell.length_a   1.000
_cell.length_b   1.000
_cell.length_c   1.000
_cell.angle_alpha   90.00
_cell.angle_beta   90.00
_cell.angle_gamma   90.00
#
_symmetry.space_group_name_H-M   'P 1'
#
loop_
_entity.id
_entity.type
_entity.pdbx_description
1 polymer ?
#
loop_
_entity_poly.entity_id
_entity_poly.type
_entity_poly.pdbx_seq_one_letter_code
_entity_poly.pdbx_strand_id
1 'polypeptide(L)'
;DGGSDKVWYKGRNGHVNEHGFTKKNLFGSIGRRELLSCPNFNPYLKLSVDPPGPLKDVQELNITISGVLVPHASDWIAIVTPSSVNYTDCPSVKRMYVETGDVARLPLLCQYPLKFQFLLADPDYLTCKKKRCQKSIGRWCLWSTCSGTISARVVNIRTDIRIIDEVGWSAVNKFTTPPAVGSGELTFITYGDMGKAERDGFGEHYIQPGALKVIDAVEKEVDMGEISMILHIGDISYATGFMAEWDFFLEMIGAVASRVPYMTAIGNHERDFPKSGSYYEGLDSGGECGVPYEKYFQMPVIGQDKPWYSIEHGPVHFTVMSTEHSWDIGSEQFNWMKTDLASVDRKRTPWLIFAGHRPQYSSFEGGFVFSTLIPAVDIHFRSVIEPLLLSHQVDLALWGHVHNYERTCAVNNSKCLNYPMRDHRGFDNYKSSEYYAPVHVIIGMSGFELDSFMAVPLPIPSQKWESVSMDFVTGLPNVNGKTCMYVVVDRLTKYAHFFPLPTKFDGPMIADLYFREVLKLHGVPKNIVSDRDIRFMSLFWQELFRLAGTELTSSTSYHPQMNGQTKIVNTWAEGYLRYYVLGQQLAWIKWLHLADFCYNTTHHMSIGMSSFKALYGYDANSFIDVMMTDNRVPSAQELVQQSMDIVKSLKENLHHAQNRQKLYVDKHRRERTFDVDDWVFLRLQPYRQSTLKQSGKEKLKPRFYGPYKVTKRIGEVAYELELPGDGKIHNVFHVSCIKKALGQNVVPSLELPLSDEEGKLILIPETIMETRERNLRKRVIKEYLVKWKDLPLEDATWENASILEHPSLQLLEGKQFWEGRAVMSLFL
;
A
#
# COMPACT_ATOMS: atom_id res chain seq x y z
N ASP A 1 15.86 51.11 1.53
CA ASP A 1 16.88 51.67 2.42
C ASP A 1 16.29 52.08 3.76
N GLY A 2 16.86 51.55 4.85
CA GLY A 2 17.06 52.24 6.14
C GLY A 2 15.94 52.27 7.20
N GLY A 3 16.24 51.71 8.38
CA GLY A 3 15.75 52.17 9.69
C GLY A 3 14.81 51.22 10.43
N SER A 4 15.31 50.27 11.22
CA SER A 4 15.61 50.39 12.67
C SER A 4 14.47 49.94 13.58
N ASP A 5 14.41 48.63 13.87
CA ASP A 5 13.65 48.11 15.01
C ASP A 5 14.44 48.31 16.30
N LYS A 6 13.96 49.23 17.14
CA LYS A 6 14.17 49.20 18.60
C LYS A 6 12.81 49.00 19.24
N VAL A 7 12.66 47.95 20.05
CA VAL A 7 11.61 47.90 21.08
C VAL A 7 12.24 47.56 22.43
N TRP A 8 11.91 48.39 23.42
CA TRP A 8 12.31 48.29 24.83
C TRP A 8 11.20 47.65 25.68
N TYR A 9 11.65 46.76 26.58
CA TYR A 9 11.25 46.51 27.99
C TYR A 9 9.94 45.82 28.44
N LYS A 10 10.11 45.28 29.66
CA LYS A 10 9.43 44.23 30.45
C LYS A 10 8.57 44.85 31.57
N GLY A 11 7.40 44.29 31.91
CA GLY A 11 6.59 44.71 33.07
C GLY A 11 5.47 43.74 33.49
N ARG A 12 5.41 43.45 34.80
CA ARG A 12 4.71 42.38 35.55
C ARG A 12 3.16 42.35 35.55
N ASN A 13 2.66 41.13 35.72
CA ASN A 13 1.51 40.64 36.52
C ASN A 13 0.07 41.07 36.18
N GLY A 14 -0.71 40.07 35.75
CA GLY A 14 -2.15 39.99 35.92
C GLY A 14 -2.63 38.59 35.53
N HIS A 15 -2.90 37.73 36.51
CA HIS A 15 -3.53 36.42 36.29
C HIS A 15 -4.97 36.60 35.82
N VAL A 16 -5.33 35.97 34.70
CA VAL A 16 -6.69 35.48 34.44
C VAL A 16 -6.55 34.00 34.11
N ASN A 17 -7.11 33.16 34.97
CA ASN A 17 -7.25 31.72 34.74
C ASN A 17 -8.46 31.50 33.84
N GLU A 18 -8.23 31.09 32.60
CA GLU A 18 -9.21 30.37 31.80
C GLU A 18 -8.70 28.94 31.60
N HIS A 19 -9.40 27.99 32.22
CA HIS A 19 -9.22 26.56 31.98
C HIS A 19 -9.91 26.19 30.67
N GLY A 20 -9.21 26.37 29.55
CA GLY A 20 -9.50 25.70 28.29
C GLY A 20 -8.78 24.36 28.25
N PHE A 21 -9.49 23.27 27.95
CA PHE A 21 -8.92 21.92 27.80
C PHE A 21 -8.13 21.71 26.50
N THR A 22 -7.75 22.77 25.78
CA THR A 22 -6.62 22.73 24.85
C THR A 22 -5.34 22.91 25.67
N LYS A 23 -4.75 21.78 26.10
CA LYS A 23 -3.31 21.77 26.39
C LYS A 23 -2.64 22.50 25.23
N LYS A 24 -1.90 23.57 25.52
CA LYS A 24 -0.97 24.21 24.59
C LYS A 24 -0.08 23.11 23.98
N ASN A 25 -0.48 22.55 22.85
CA ASN A 25 0.44 21.79 22.04
C ASN A 25 1.31 22.83 21.35
N LEU A 26 2.53 22.97 21.86
CA LEU A 26 3.64 23.47 21.08
C LEU A 26 3.86 22.50 19.91
N PHE A 27 3.03 22.59 18.86
CA PHE A 27 3.38 22.03 17.54
C PHE A 27 4.34 22.98 16.85
N GLY A 28 5.49 23.14 17.49
CA GLY A 28 6.68 23.72 16.93
C GLY A 28 7.72 22.62 16.89
N SER A 29 8.09 22.23 15.68
CA SER A 29 9.21 21.37 15.31
C SER A 29 9.08 19.85 15.44
N ILE A 30 9.18 19.15 14.29
CA ILE A 30 9.15 17.68 14.15
C ILE A 30 10.34 17.25 13.28
N GLY A 31 11.21 16.37 13.78
CA GLY A 31 12.47 16.10 13.10
C GLY A 31 13.05 14.66 13.18
N ARG A 32 13.80 14.26 12.12
CA ARG A 32 14.67 13.05 11.99
C ARG A 32 16.19 13.24 11.70
N ARG A 33 17.08 12.71 12.56
CA ARG A 33 18.56 12.46 12.44
C ARG A 33 19.59 13.64 12.37
N GLU A 34 20.48 13.70 13.37
CA GLU A 34 21.46 14.78 13.57
C GLU A 34 22.25 15.18 12.32
N LEU A 35 22.23 16.48 12.01
CA LEU A 35 23.12 17.12 11.05
C LEU A 35 24.48 17.26 11.74
N LEU A 36 25.29 16.21 11.69
CA LEU A 36 26.69 16.24 12.10
C LEU A 36 27.42 17.33 11.29
N SER A 37 27.53 18.53 11.86
CA SER A 37 28.34 19.69 11.45
C SER A 37 28.62 19.79 9.95
N CYS A 38 27.96 20.70 9.22
CA CYS A 38 28.30 21.03 7.82
C CYS A 38 29.78 21.44 7.71
N PRO A 39 30.70 20.57 7.29
CA PRO A 39 32.11 20.85 7.30
C PRO A 39 32.46 21.32 5.90
N ASN A 40 32.13 22.58 5.60
CA ASN A 40 32.73 23.44 4.56
C ASN A 40 31.74 24.54 4.19
N PHE A 41 32.05 25.78 4.55
CA PHE A 41 31.42 26.96 3.95
C PHE A 41 31.83 26.97 2.46
N ASN A 42 30.97 26.50 1.56
CA ASN A 42 31.13 26.77 0.14
C ASN A 42 30.67 28.22 -0.12
N PRO A 43 31.57 29.19 -0.34
CA PRO A 43 31.22 30.60 -0.42
C PRO A 43 30.50 30.97 -1.72
N TYR A 44 30.46 30.06 -2.69
CA TYR A 44 29.86 30.29 -4.00
C TYR A 44 28.39 29.89 -4.07
N LEU A 45 27.92 29.07 -3.13
CA LEU A 45 26.57 28.51 -3.14
C LEU A 45 25.51 29.62 -3.00
N LYS A 46 24.57 29.68 -3.94
CA LYS A 46 23.49 30.67 -3.97
C LYS A 46 22.19 30.05 -4.48
N LEU A 47 21.08 30.41 -3.85
CA LEU A 47 19.73 30.07 -4.28
C LEU A 47 19.04 31.32 -4.86
N SER A 48 18.37 31.17 -5.99
CA SER A 48 17.54 32.23 -6.60
C SER A 48 16.19 31.67 -7.00
N VAL A 49 15.13 32.45 -6.77
CA VAL A 49 13.74 32.10 -7.08
C VAL A 49 13.17 33.12 -8.06
N ASP A 50 12.46 32.65 -9.08
CA ASP A 50 11.84 33.47 -10.11
C ASP A 50 10.37 33.04 -10.33
N PRO A 51 9.40 33.98 -10.41
CA PRO A 51 9.56 35.43 -10.25
C PRO A 51 9.87 35.86 -8.80
N PRO A 52 10.64 36.95 -8.61
CA PRO A 52 10.86 37.52 -7.29
C PRO A 52 9.64 38.33 -6.83
N GLY A 53 9.27 38.24 -5.55
CA GLY A 53 8.19 39.06 -4.96
C GLY A 53 7.21 38.25 -4.11
N PRO A 54 6.13 38.88 -3.63
CA PRO A 54 5.07 38.18 -2.90
C PRO A 54 4.38 37.15 -3.79
N LEU A 55 4.09 35.98 -3.22
CA LEU A 55 3.45 34.89 -3.94
C LEU A 55 1.95 35.14 -4.11
N LYS A 56 1.41 34.80 -5.29
CA LYS A 56 -0.04 34.64 -5.50
C LYS A 56 -0.54 33.44 -4.70
N ASP A 57 -1.87 33.26 -4.58
CA ASP A 57 -2.46 32.11 -3.87
C ASP A 57 -1.95 30.77 -4.41
N VAL A 58 -1.75 30.67 -5.73
CA VAL A 58 -1.02 29.58 -6.39
C VAL A 58 -0.08 30.17 -7.44
N GLN A 59 1.18 29.73 -7.47
CA GLN A 59 2.18 30.25 -8.41
C GLN A 59 3.25 29.23 -8.78
N GLU A 60 3.59 29.14 -10.06
CA GLU A 60 4.77 28.42 -10.52
C GLU A 60 6.05 29.25 -10.30
N LEU A 61 7.06 28.62 -9.72
CA LEU A 61 8.35 29.21 -9.38
C LEU A 61 9.48 28.38 -9.99
N ASN A 62 10.47 29.05 -10.56
CA ASN A 62 11.74 28.45 -10.94
C ASN A 62 12.77 28.68 -9.84
N ILE A 63 13.20 27.60 -9.19
CA ILE A 63 14.21 27.62 -8.13
C ILE A 63 15.53 27.16 -8.73
N THR A 64 16.52 28.06 -8.76
CA THR A 64 17.86 27.76 -9.27
C THR A 64 18.86 27.79 -8.14
N ILE A 65 19.61 26.71 -7.99
CA ILE A 65 20.80 26.64 -7.14
C ILE A 65 22.04 26.79 -8.03
N SER A 66 22.96 27.66 -7.64
CA SER A 66 24.21 27.90 -8.33
C SER A 66 25.37 27.87 -7.36
N GLY A 67 26.60 27.69 -7.85
CA GLY A 67 27.77 27.66 -6.97
C GLY A 67 28.11 26.30 -6.38
N VAL A 68 27.47 25.22 -6.85
CA VAL A 68 27.74 23.85 -6.41
C VAL A 68 29.12 23.42 -6.94
N LEU A 69 30.04 23.04 -6.06
CA LEU A 69 31.40 22.65 -6.46
C LEU A 69 31.45 21.26 -7.10
N VAL A 70 30.74 20.30 -6.51
CA VAL A 70 30.63 18.91 -7.01
C VAL A 70 29.18 18.48 -6.87
N PRO A 71 28.41 18.42 -7.98
CA PRO A 71 27.03 17.93 -7.95
C PRO A 71 26.97 16.48 -7.47
N HIS A 72 26.01 16.17 -6.61
CA HIS A 72 25.78 14.83 -6.10
C HIS A 72 24.31 14.43 -6.24
N ALA A 73 24.07 13.13 -6.42
CA ALA A 73 22.74 12.56 -6.58
C ALA A 73 21.83 12.75 -5.35
N SER A 74 22.42 13.02 -4.19
CA SER A 74 21.67 13.28 -2.97
C SER A 74 21.40 14.76 -2.71
N ASP A 75 21.79 15.67 -3.61
CA ASP A 75 21.54 17.09 -3.40
C ASP A 75 20.05 17.39 -3.64
N TRP A 76 19.47 18.22 -2.78
CA TRP A 76 18.02 18.48 -2.73
C TRP A 76 17.74 19.93 -2.36
N ILE A 77 16.53 20.36 -2.67
CA ILE A 77 15.95 21.64 -2.28
C ILE A 77 14.65 21.36 -1.54
N ALA A 78 14.33 22.21 -0.56
CA ALA A 78 13.04 22.20 0.08
C ALA A 78 12.43 23.61 0.17
N ILE A 79 11.11 23.64 0.21
CA ILE A 79 10.30 24.82 0.45
C ILE A 79 9.86 24.78 1.91
N VAL A 80 10.11 25.86 2.64
CA VAL A 80 9.79 25.98 4.07
C VAL A 80 8.96 27.23 4.31
N THR A 81 7.97 27.13 5.18
CA THR A 81 7.19 28.27 5.68
C THR A 81 7.01 28.13 7.20
N PRO A 82 7.16 29.19 8.00
CA PRO A 82 7.57 30.54 7.58
C PRO A 82 9.07 30.60 7.21
N SER A 83 9.48 31.62 6.45
CA SER A 83 10.87 31.75 5.98
C SER A 83 11.89 32.11 7.08
N SER A 84 11.41 32.47 8.28
CA SER A 84 12.21 32.91 9.43
C SER A 84 12.73 31.77 10.31
N VAL A 85 12.50 30.52 9.91
CA VAL A 85 12.70 29.34 10.75
C VAL A 85 14.17 28.97 10.87
N ASN A 86 14.60 28.64 12.09
CA ASN A 86 15.93 28.12 12.36
C ASN A 86 15.99 26.61 12.05
N TYR A 87 16.91 26.22 11.16
CA TYR A 87 17.10 24.86 10.67
C TYR A 87 18.18 24.06 11.44
N THR A 88 18.73 24.61 12.53
CA THR A 88 19.68 23.88 13.38
C THR A 88 19.02 22.70 14.09
N ASP A 89 19.82 21.65 14.33
CA ASP A 89 19.43 20.33 14.86
C ASP A 89 18.51 20.39 16.10
N CYS A 90 17.47 19.54 16.16
CA CYS A 90 16.52 19.48 17.28
C CYS A 90 16.54 18.10 17.98
N PRO A 91 17.32 17.92 19.07
CA PRO A 91 17.59 16.60 19.65
C PRO A 91 16.37 15.93 20.32
N SER A 92 15.35 16.69 20.71
CA SER A 92 14.24 16.23 21.56
C SER A 92 13.09 15.52 20.83
N VAL A 93 13.08 15.46 19.48
CA VAL A 93 11.86 15.13 18.72
C VAL A 93 11.90 13.77 17.98
N LYS A 94 13.04 13.08 18.00
CA LYS A 94 13.25 11.80 17.28
C LYS A 94 12.25 10.68 17.64
N ARG A 95 11.64 10.71 18.83
CA ARG A 95 10.71 9.68 19.32
C ARG A 95 9.25 9.90 18.89
N MET A 96 8.84 11.16 18.70
CA MET A 96 7.46 11.53 18.31
C MET A 96 7.18 11.33 16.80
N TYR A 97 8.23 11.15 16.00
CA TYR A 97 8.13 11.05 14.54
C TYR A 97 7.71 9.66 14.03
N VAL A 98 8.04 8.60 14.76
CA VAL A 98 7.64 7.23 14.36
C VAL A 98 6.12 7.06 14.43
N GLU A 99 5.44 7.90 15.20
CA GLU A 99 4.00 7.89 15.42
C GLU A 99 3.21 8.52 14.26
N THR A 100 3.86 9.27 13.34
CA THR A 100 3.18 9.96 12.22
C THR A 100 3.24 9.22 10.87
N GLY A 101 3.80 8.01 10.81
CA GLY A 101 3.76 7.17 9.59
C GLY A 101 4.69 7.55 8.42
N ASP A 102 5.34 8.73 8.45
CA ASP A 102 6.25 9.19 7.38
C ASP A 102 7.43 8.20 7.12
N VAL A 103 7.81 7.95 5.87
CA VAL A 103 8.95 7.08 5.48
C VAL A 103 10.07 7.82 4.73
N ALA A 104 9.97 9.14 4.56
CA ALA A 104 10.94 9.96 3.84
C ALA A 104 12.34 9.95 4.51
N ARG A 105 13.39 9.88 3.69
CA ARG A 105 14.81 9.88 4.10
C ARG A 105 15.42 11.30 4.10
N LEU A 106 14.75 12.26 4.72
CA LEU A 106 15.22 13.66 4.85
C LEU A 106 16.00 13.90 6.16
N PRO A 107 16.87 14.93 6.21
CA PRO A 107 17.60 15.33 7.42
C PRO A 107 16.73 16.07 8.47
N LEU A 108 17.26 16.21 9.68
CA LEU A 108 16.59 16.68 10.91
C LEU A 108 16.39 18.18 10.90
N LEU A 109 15.36 18.65 10.22
CA LEU A 109 14.96 20.05 10.34
C LEU A 109 14.09 20.22 11.58
N CYS A 110 14.23 21.37 12.27
CA CYS A 110 13.23 21.76 13.25
C CYS A 110 11.85 21.76 12.59
N GLN A 111 11.70 22.36 11.41
CA GLN A 111 10.43 22.41 10.70
C GLN A 111 10.42 21.47 9.50
N TYR A 112 9.39 20.64 9.41
CA TYR A 112 9.19 19.81 8.21
C TYR A 112 8.95 20.73 7.00
N PRO A 113 9.60 20.49 5.86
CA PRO A 113 9.39 21.30 4.68
C PRO A 113 7.99 21.07 4.13
N LEU A 114 7.39 22.10 3.55
CA LEU A 114 6.12 21.99 2.83
C LEU A 114 6.22 20.93 1.74
N LYS A 115 7.30 21.00 0.96
CA LYS A 115 7.67 20.00 -0.04
C LYS A 115 9.14 20.07 -0.36
N PHE A 116 9.65 19.01 -0.99
CA PHE A 116 11.06 18.89 -1.36
C PHE A 116 11.25 18.20 -2.71
N GLN A 117 12.41 18.43 -3.32
CA GLN A 117 12.78 17.75 -4.55
C GLN A 117 14.30 17.56 -4.65
N PHE A 118 14.72 16.41 -5.18
CA PHE A 118 16.12 16.17 -5.49
C PHE A 118 16.53 16.94 -6.75
N LEU A 119 17.72 17.53 -6.74
CA LEU A 119 18.28 18.27 -7.89
C LEU A 119 18.55 17.38 -9.10
N LEU A 120 18.56 16.06 -8.91
CA LEU A 120 18.55 15.07 -9.97
C LEU A 120 17.34 15.17 -10.91
N ALA A 121 16.28 15.89 -10.51
CA ALA A 121 15.17 16.26 -11.39
C ALA A 121 15.62 17.17 -12.56
N ASP A 122 16.70 17.94 -12.41
CA ASP A 122 17.36 18.62 -13.54
C ASP A 122 18.34 17.64 -14.21
N PRO A 123 18.07 17.17 -15.46
CA PRO A 123 18.90 16.19 -16.13
C PRO A 123 20.33 16.69 -16.42
N ASP A 124 20.52 18.01 -16.45
CA ASP A 124 21.82 18.65 -16.72
C ASP A 124 22.65 18.86 -15.45
N TYR A 125 22.10 18.57 -14.26
CA TYR A 125 22.75 18.86 -12.97
C TYR A 125 23.98 17.99 -12.70
N LEU A 126 23.83 16.67 -12.73
CA LEU A 126 24.93 15.73 -12.43
C LEU A 126 26.07 15.82 -13.44
N THR A 127 25.75 16.12 -14.69
CA THR A 127 26.75 16.29 -15.76
C THR A 127 27.44 17.65 -15.70
N CYS A 128 27.01 18.55 -14.80
CA CYS A 128 27.51 19.91 -14.66
C CYS A 128 27.57 20.67 -16.01
N LYS A 129 26.55 20.48 -16.86
CA LYS A 129 26.51 21.11 -18.19
C LYS A 129 26.43 22.63 -18.08
N LYS A 130 25.68 23.12 -17.08
CA LYS A 130 25.58 24.54 -16.71
C LYS A 130 26.74 24.93 -15.77
N LYS A 131 27.95 25.07 -16.31
CA LYS A 131 29.17 25.41 -15.55
C LYS A 131 29.50 26.91 -15.60
N ARG A 132 29.99 27.46 -14.48
CA ARG A 132 30.45 28.85 -14.36
C ARG A 132 31.81 28.91 -13.68
N CYS A 133 32.75 29.66 -14.26
CA CYS A 133 34.04 29.91 -13.62
C CYS A 133 33.92 30.97 -12.52
N GLN A 134 34.42 30.68 -11.32
CA GLN A 134 34.42 31.59 -10.17
C GLN A 134 35.76 32.28 -9.97
N LYS A 135 36.86 31.64 -10.36
CA LYS A 135 38.21 32.22 -10.30
C LYS A 135 39.03 31.73 -11.48
N SER A 136 39.66 32.65 -12.21
CA SER A 136 40.56 32.34 -13.32
C SER A 136 41.97 32.84 -13.04
N ILE A 137 42.96 32.16 -13.62
CA ILE A 137 44.33 32.68 -13.81
C ILE A 137 44.63 32.56 -15.30
N GLY A 138 44.75 33.71 -15.98
CA GLY A 138 44.89 33.74 -17.44
C GLY A 138 43.67 33.11 -18.14
N ARG A 139 43.90 32.13 -19.01
CA ARG A 139 42.85 31.37 -19.72
C ARG A 139 42.30 30.17 -18.93
N TRP A 140 42.88 29.85 -17.77
CA TRP A 140 42.54 28.65 -17.00
C TRP A 140 41.59 28.98 -15.86
N CYS A 141 40.49 28.22 -15.77
CA CYS A 141 39.58 28.31 -14.64
C CYS A 141 40.06 27.44 -13.48
N LEU A 142 40.33 28.05 -12.32
CA LEU A 142 40.75 27.35 -11.10
C LEU A 142 39.58 26.70 -10.37
N TRP A 143 38.45 27.41 -10.28
CA TRP A 143 37.26 26.97 -9.56
C TRP A 143 36.06 27.10 -10.50
N SER A 144 35.52 25.97 -10.94
CA SER A 144 34.24 25.91 -11.64
C SER A 144 33.13 25.46 -10.70
N THR A 145 31.97 26.09 -10.81
CA THR A 145 30.76 25.67 -10.12
C THR A 145 29.67 25.33 -11.10
N CYS A 146 28.76 24.46 -10.67
CA CYS A 146 27.61 23.99 -11.42
C CYS A 146 26.34 24.67 -10.90
N SER A 147 25.28 24.61 -11.70
CA SER A 147 23.93 25.03 -11.31
C SER A 147 22.88 24.02 -11.75
N GLY A 148 21.81 23.92 -10.97
CA GLY A 148 20.60 23.16 -11.30
C GLY A 148 19.35 24.01 -11.11
N THR A 149 18.31 23.76 -11.90
CA THR A 149 17.04 24.47 -11.83
C THR A 149 15.88 23.49 -11.74
N ILE A 150 14.98 23.72 -10.80
CA ILE A 150 13.73 22.96 -10.64
C ILE A 150 12.53 23.92 -10.68
N SER A 151 11.41 23.47 -11.23
CA SER A 151 10.16 24.23 -11.30
C SER A 151 9.18 23.68 -10.27
N ALA A 152 8.64 24.52 -9.40
CA ALA A 152 7.74 24.16 -8.31
C ALA A 152 6.44 24.96 -8.39
N ARG A 153 5.29 24.32 -8.18
CA ARG A 153 3.97 24.98 -8.08
C ARG A 153 3.67 25.24 -6.61
N VAL A 154 3.81 26.46 -6.12
CA VAL A 154 3.62 26.76 -4.68
C VAL A 154 2.21 27.23 -4.39
N VAL A 155 1.58 26.63 -3.37
CA VAL A 155 0.35 27.14 -2.73
C VAL A 155 0.77 28.07 -1.59
N ASN A 156 0.31 29.32 -1.63
CA ASN A 156 0.65 30.33 -0.63
C ASN A 156 -0.20 30.15 0.63
N ILE A 157 0.32 29.36 1.57
CA ILE A 157 -0.32 29.10 2.86
C ILE A 157 -0.14 30.32 3.77
N ARG A 158 -1.22 31.07 3.99
CA ARG A 158 -1.23 32.22 4.90
C ARG A 158 -1.41 31.73 6.34
N THR A 159 -0.32 31.32 6.99
CA THR A 159 -0.35 30.79 8.37
C THR A 159 -0.69 31.85 9.42
N ASP A 160 -0.56 33.14 9.10
CA ASP A 160 -0.95 34.26 9.95
C ASP A 160 -2.36 34.74 9.56
N ILE A 161 -3.40 34.17 10.17
CA ILE A 161 -4.75 34.76 10.12
C ILE A 161 -4.72 36.03 10.98
N ARG A 162 -4.32 37.16 10.38
CA ARG A 162 -4.64 38.48 10.90
C ARG A 162 -5.81 39.02 10.09
N ILE A 163 -6.82 39.56 10.77
CA ILE A 163 -7.82 40.40 10.11
C ILE A 163 -7.10 41.70 9.76
N ILE A 164 -6.53 41.74 8.55
CA ILE A 164 -5.98 42.93 7.94
C ILE A 164 -6.95 43.30 6.84
N ASP A 165 -7.36 44.56 6.74
CA ASP A 165 -8.21 45.12 5.67
C ASP A 165 -7.54 45.06 4.26
N GLU A 166 -6.38 44.39 4.15
CA GLU A 166 -5.53 44.31 2.95
C GLU A 166 -5.65 42.97 2.20
N VAL A 167 -6.55 42.04 2.59
CA VAL A 167 -6.60 40.68 1.99
C VAL A 167 -7.07 40.65 0.52
N GLY A 168 -7.52 41.78 -0.04
CA GLY A 168 -7.97 41.89 -1.42
C GLY A 168 -9.30 41.17 -1.71
N TRP A 169 -9.77 41.28 -2.95
CA TRP A 169 -10.97 40.56 -3.42
C TRP A 169 -10.56 39.21 -4.04
N SER A 170 -11.26 38.14 -3.72
CA SER A 170 -11.11 36.85 -4.40
C SER A 170 -11.68 36.89 -5.82
N ALA A 171 -11.39 35.86 -6.62
CA ALA A 171 -12.11 35.63 -7.86
C ALA A 171 -13.61 35.36 -7.58
N VAL A 172 -14.47 35.78 -8.50
CA VAL A 172 -15.91 35.52 -8.42
C VAL A 172 -16.17 34.05 -8.71
N ASN A 173 -16.74 33.33 -7.75
CA ASN A 173 -17.21 31.95 -7.91
C ASN A 173 -18.72 31.91 -8.12
N LYS A 174 -19.20 30.89 -8.84
CA LYS A 174 -20.63 30.61 -9.04
C LYS A 174 -20.88 29.18 -8.58
N PHE A 175 -22.00 28.97 -7.90
CA PHE A 175 -22.41 27.65 -7.45
C PHE A 175 -23.87 27.38 -7.83
N THR A 176 -24.20 26.09 -7.91
CA THR A 176 -25.58 25.64 -8.11
C THR A 176 -26.05 24.92 -6.85
N THR A 177 -27.22 25.31 -6.36
CA THR A 177 -27.85 24.63 -5.22
C THR A 177 -28.43 23.28 -5.66
N PRO A 178 -28.37 22.23 -4.83
CA PRO A 178 -29.02 20.96 -5.13
C PRO A 178 -30.53 21.10 -5.38
N PRO A 179 -31.16 20.13 -6.06
CA PRO A 179 -32.61 20.10 -6.26
C PRO A 179 -33.36 20.19 -4.93
N ALA A 180 -34.50 20.90 -4.95
CA ALA A 180 -35.36 21.05 -3.79
C ALA A 180 -35.88 19.67 -3.34
N VAL A 181 -36.03 19.50 -2.02
CA VAL A 181 -36.39 18.21 -1.44
C VAL A 181 -37.73 17.69 -1.96
N GLY A 182 -37.77 16.41 -2.32
CA GLY A 182 -38.91 15.72 -2.90
C GLY A 182 -39.22 16.08 -4.35
N SER A 183 -38.33 16.83 -5.02
CA SER A 183 -38.50 17.21 -6.42
C SER A 183 -37.26 16.90 -7.25
N GLY A 184 -37.47 16.65 -8.55
CA GLY A 184 -36.39 16.50 -9.51
C GLY A 184 -35.60 15.20 -9.41
N GLU A 185 -34.58 15.11 -10.25
CA GLU A 185 -33.57 14.04 -10.25
C GLU A 185 -32.34 14.54 -9.47
N LEU A 186 -31.72 13.66 -8.68
CA LEU A 186 -30.45 13.95 -8.01
C LEU A 186 -29.36 13.10 -8.65
N THR A 187 -28.37 13.78 -9.23
CA THR A 187 -27.11 13.18 -9.67
C THR A 187 -26.01 13.64 -8.74
N PHE A 188 -25.27 12.71 -8.13
CA PHE A 188 -24.20 13.00 -7.20
C PHE A 188 -23.02 12.07 -7.41
N ILE A 189 -21.83 12.52 -7.00
CA ILE A 189 -20.62 11.69 -6.96
C ILE A 189 -20.32 11.35 -5.51
N THR A 190 -19.86 10.13 -5.25
CA THR A 190 -19.42 9.71 -3.92
C THR A 190 -18.20 8.82 -4.00
N TYR A 191 -17.31 8.97 -3.01
CA TYR A 191 -16.09 8.18 -2.83
C TYR A 191 -15.52 8.38 -1.42
N GLY A 192 -14.64 7.49 -0.96
CA GLY A 192 -13.78 7.69 0.20
C GLY A 192 -12.30 7.68 -0.19
N ASP A 193 -11.42 8.03 0.76
CA ASP A 193 -10.00 7.64 0.71
C ASP A 193 -9.23 8.27 -0.47
N MET A 194 -9.61 9.49 -0.85
CA MET A 194 -8.99 10.18 -1.99
C MET A 194 -7.59 10.69 -1.64
N GLY A 195 -7.43 11.32 -0.47
CA GLY A 195 -6.17 11.98 -0.12
C GLY A 195 -5.81 13.14 -1.03
N LYS A 196 -4.49 13.42 -1.12
CA LYS A 196 -3.92 14.49 -1.94
C LYS A 196 -2.67 14.05 -2.69
N ALA A 197 -2.37 14.80 -3.76
CA ALA A 197 -1.13 14.66 -4.50
C ALA A 197 -0.79 15.95 -5.26
N GLU A 198 0.50 16.17 -5.49
CA GLU A 198 0.99 17.34 -6.23
C GLU A 198 1.09 17.09 -7.73
N ARG A 199 0.76 18.11 -8.52
CA ARG A 199 0.87 18.09 -9.99
C ARG A 199 2.29 18.31 -10.50
N ASP A 200 3.19 18.87 -9.68
CA ASP A 200 4.56 19.25 -10.07
C ASP A 200 5.62 18.16 -9.81
N GLY A 201 5.21 17.01 -9.26
CA GLY A 201 6.09 15.87 -9.01
C GLY A 201 7.06 16.05 -7.84
N PHE A 202 6.84 17.05 -6.97
CA PHE A 202 7.59 17.18 -5.72
C PHE A 202 7.23 16.05 -4.75
N GLY A 203 8.20 15.71 -3.89
CA GLY A 203 7.98 14.84 -2.75
C GLY A 203 7.35 15.61 -1.60
N GLU A 204 6.37 14.99 -0.95
CA GLU A 204 5.66 15.50 0.21
C GLU A 204 5.51 14.40 1.25
N HIS A 205 5.01 14.77 2.43
CA HIS A 205 4.54 13.77 3.38
C HIS A 205 3.33 13.04 2.75
N TYR A 206 3.35 11.71 2.83
CA TYR A 206 2.25 10.80 2.48
C TYR A 206 1.39 11.19 1.24
N ILE A 207 1.79 10.72 0.05
CA ILE A 207 1.14 11.07 -1.23
C ILE A 207 0.19 9.96 -1.72
N GLN A 208 -0.97 10.35 -2.27
CA GLN A 208 -1.97 9.48 -2.90
C GLN A 208 -2.09 9.79 -4.41
N PRO A 209 -1.22 9.22 -5.29
CA PRO A 209 -1.16 9.63 -6.70
C PRO A 209 -2.47 9.43 -7.48
N GLY A 210 -3.37 8.55 -7.02
CA GLY A 210 -4.68 8.37 -7.63
C GLY A 210 -5.60 9.60 -7.49
N ALA A 211 -5.39 10.43 -6.45
CA ALA A 211 -6.21 11.60 -6.14
C ALA A 211 -6.33 12.56 -7.33
N LEU A 212 -5.23 12.81 -8.05
CA LEU A 212 -5.20 13.71 -9.20
C LEU A 212 -6.14 13.25 -10.32
N LYS A 213 -6.18 11.94 -10.60
CA LYS A 213 -7.06 11.42 -11.66
C LYS A 213 -8.53 11.49 -11.27
N VAL A 214 -8.83 11.27 -9.98
CA VAL A 214 -10.19 11.37 -9.47
C VAL A 214 -10.66 12.81 -9.50
N ILE A 215 -9.89 13.75 -8.96
CA ILE A 215 -10.31 15.15 -8.94
C ILE A 215 -10.44 15.73 -10.36
N ASP A 216 -9.56 15.36 -11.30
CA ASP A 216 -9.67 15.77 -12.72
C ASP A 216 -10.96 15.23 -13.36
N ALA A 217 -11.35 14.00 -13.02
CA ALA A 217 -12.61 13.42 -13.51
C ALA A 217 -13.82 14.09 -12.89
N VAL A 218 -13.81 14.34 -11.57
CA VAL A 218 -14.89 15.03 -10.86
C VAL A 218 -15.06 16.45 -11.36
N GLU A 219 -13.97 17.19 -11.55
CA GLU A 219 -13.99 18.55 -12.08
C GLU A 219 -14.65 18.61 -13.45
N LYS A 220 -14.33 17.65 -14.33
CA LYS A 220 -14.96 17.53 -15.64
C LYS A 220 -16.47 17.29 -15.57
N GLU A 221 -16.94 16.42 -14.66
CA GLU A 221 -18.38 16.17 -14.48
C GLU A 221 -19.11 17.41 -13.92
N VAL A 222 -18.45 18.16 -13.03
CA VAL A 222 -18.97 19.43 -12.50
C VAL A 222 -18.98 20.53 -13.58
N ASP A 223 -17.98 20.59 -14.46
CA ASP A 223 -17.93 21.50 -15.60
C ASP A 223 -19.09 21.28 -16.58
N MET A 224 -19.51 20.02 -16.75
CA MET A 224 -20.65 19.66 -17.60
C MET A 224 -22.00 20.05 -16.97
N GLY A 225 -22.03 20.36 -15.67
CA GLY A 225 -23.26 20.66 -14.94
C GLY A 225 -24.12 19.43 -14.66
N GLU A 226 -23.55 18.23 -14.77
CA GLU A 226 -24.25 16.95 -14.62
C GLU A 226 -24.39 16.53 -13.15
N ILE A 227 -23.62 17.14 -12.24
CA ILE A 227 -23.53 16.75 -10.83
C ILE A 227 -24.05 17.86 -9.92
N SER A 228 -24.91 17.50 -8.97
CA SER A 228 -25.53 18.42 -8.01
C SER A 228 -24.82 18.50 -6.67
N MET A 229 -24.05 17.49 -6.29
CA MET A 229 -23.30 17.44 -5.03
C MET A 229 -22.24 16.34 -5.06
N ILE A 230 -21.29 16.42 -4.13
CA ILE A 230 -20.28 15.39 -3.86
C ILE A 230 -20.38 14.95 -2.41
N LEU A 231 -20.20 13.65 -2.16
CA LEU A 231 -20.13 13.07 -0.82
C LEU A 231 -18.82 12.28 -0.66
N HIS A 232 -17.85 12.88 0.05
CA HIS A 232 -16.53 12.29 0.35
C HIS A 232 -16.54 11.64 1.75
N ILE A 233 -16.58 10.31 1.81
CA ILE A 233 -16.91 9.56 3.04
C ILE A 233 -15.67 9.11 3.85
N GLY A 234 -14.89 10.08 4.32
CA GLY A 234 -13.77 9.87 5.24
C GLY A 234 -12.42 9.59 4.57
N ASP A 235 -11.36 9.70 5.36
CA ASP A 235 -9.96 9.66 4.94
C ASP A 235 -9.68 10.66 3.81
N ILE A 236 -9.82 11.92 4.19
CA ILE A 236 -10.03 13.04 3.27
C ILE A 236 -8.70 13.48 2.65
N SER A 237 -7.78 13.94 3.50
CA SER A 237 -6.50 14.52 3.09
C SER A 237 -5.31 13.63 3.40
N TYR A 238 -5.46 12.73 4.38
CA TYR A 238 -4.36 12.03 5.05
C TYR A 238 -3.25 12.96 5.58
N ALA A 239 -3.59 14.20 5.96
CA ALA A 239 -2.66 15.15 6.55
C ALA A 239 -1.96 14.59 7.80
N THR A 240 -2.67 13.80 8.61
CA THR A 240 -2.11 12.97 9.70
C THR A 240 -1.10 13.70 10.60
N GLY A 241 -1.44 14.94 10.99
CA GLY A 241 -0.66 15.80 11.87
C GLY A 241 0.20 16.84 11.13
N PHE A 242 0.29 16.76 9.79
CA PHE A 242 0.96 17.74 8.95
C PHE A 242 -0.03 18.77 8.42
N MET A 243 -0.30 19.79 9.25
CA MET A 243 -1.37 20.77 9.02
C MET A 243 -1.37 21.45 7.64
N ALA A 244 -0.20 21.69 7.04
CA ALA A 244 -0.10 22.30 5.71
C ALA A 244 -0.76 21.46 4.60
N GLU A 245 -0.89 20.15 4.79
CA GLU A 245 -1.48 19.25 3.82
C GLU A 245 -3.00 19.42 3.70
N TRP A 246 -3.65 19.93 4.75
CA TRP A 246 -5.05 20.35 4.65
C TRP A 246 -5.21 21.49 3.63
N ASP A 247 -4.30 22.46 3.61
CA ASP A 247 -4.35 23.56 2.63
C ASP A 247 -4.09 23.06 1.21
N PHE A 248 -3.19 22.08 1.02
CA PHE A 248 -2.98 21.44 -0.28
C PHE A 248 -4.21 20.68 -0.75
N PHE A 249 -4.85 19.92 0.13
CA PHE A 249 -6.09 19.24 -0.16
C PHE A 249 -7.21 20.23 -0.54
N LEU A 250 -7.39 21.30 0.25
CA LEU A 250 -8.40 22.33 0.01
C LEU A 250 -8.16 23.10 -1.29
N GLU A 251 -6.90 23.36 -1.66
CA GLU A 251 -6.55 23.92 -2.98
C GLU A 251 -6.96 22.97 -4.09
N MET A 252 -6.61 21.69 -3.97
CA MET A 252 -6.90 20.66 -4.97
C MET A 252 -8.41 20.50 -5.20
N ILE A 253 -9.22 20.47 -4.14
CA ILE A 253 -10.68 20.37 -4.28
C ILE A 253 -11.35 21.72 -4.55
N GLY A 254 -10.65 22.84 -4.42
CA GLY A 254 -11.20 24.19 -4.55
C GLY A 254 -11.86 24.43 -5.91
N ALA A 255 -11.32 23.82 -6.98
CA ALA A 255 -11.91 23.85 -8.31
C ALA A 255 -13.32 23.24 -8.38
N VAL A 256 -13.68 22.40 -7.42
CA VAL A 256 -14.93 21.64 -7.39
C VAL A 256 -15.84 22.12 -6.25
N ALA A 257 -15.30 22.16 -5.03
CA ALA A 257 -16.03 22.52 -3.81
C ALA A 257 -16.51 23.98 -3.77
N SER A 258 -15.95 24.84 -4.63
CA SER A 258 -16.44 26.22 -4.80
C SER A 258 -17.70 26.34 -5.68
N ARG A 259 -18.11 25.25 -6.35
CA ARG A 259 -19.19 25.25 -7.36
C ARG A 259 -20.36 24.33 -7.03
N VAL A 260 -20.10 23.24 -6.33
CA VAL A 260 -21.13 22.31 -5.84
C VAL A 260 -20.88 21.98 -4.37
N PRO A 261 -21.92 21.63 -3.59
CA PRO A 261 -21.73 21.20 -2.21
C PRO A 261 -20.79 19.99 -2.12
N TYR A 262 -19.75 20.13 -1.31
CA TYR A 262 -18.77 19.07 -1.02
C TYR A 262 -19.03 18.56 0.40
N MET A 263 -19.89 17.56 0.49
CA MET A 263 -20.27 16.93 1.75
C MET A 263 -19.19 15.94 2.17
N THR A 264 -18.95 15.81 3.47
CA THR A 264 -17.90 14.95 4.02
C THR A 264 -18.41 14.08 5.16
N ALA A 265 -17.83 12.90 5.32
CA ALA A 265 -17.88 12.13 6.57
C ALA A 265 -16.47 12.09 7.16
N ILE A 266 -16.38 11.88 8.48
CA ILE A 266 -15.09 11.78 9.17
C ILE A 266 -14.59 10.32 9.13
N GLY A 267 -13.31 10.11 8.80
CA GLY A 267 -12.64 8.81 8.82
C GLY A 267 -11.60 8.68 9.95
N ASN A 268 -10.89 7.55 9.97
CA ASN A 268 -9.91 7.25 11.01
C ASN A 268 -8.67 8.15 10.92
N HIS A 269 -8.24 8.52 9.71
CA HIS A 269 -7.12 9.45 9.53
C HIS A 269 -7.46 10.89 9.91
N GLU A 270 -8.72 11.21 10.17
CA GLU A 270 -9.12 12.48 10.78
C GLU A 270 -9.23 12.37 12.31
N ARG A 271 -9.77 11.27 12.85
CA ARG A 271 -10.24 11.20 14.25
C ARG A 271 -9.43 10.34 15.22
N ASP A 272 -8.82 9.25 14.77
CA ASP A 272 -8.30 8.21 15.66
C ASP A 272 -7.03 8.66 16.37
N PHE A 273 -7.13 8.76 17.69
CA PHE A 273 -6.00 9.02 18.58
C PHE A 273 -6.29 8.51 20.00
N PRO A 274 -5.34 7.88 20.71
CA PRO A 274 -5.60 7.34 22.04
C PRO A 274 -6.05 8.41 23.03
N LYS A 275 -7.02 8.10 23.90
CA LYS A 275 -7.55 9.01 24.94
C LYS A 275 -8.16 10.32 24.41
N SER A 276 -8.53 10.36 23.13
CA SER A 276 -9.19 11.52 22.50
C SER A 276 -10.72 11.45 22.52
N GLY A 277 -11.29 10.34 23.00
CA GLY A 277 -12.72 10.05 22.87
C GLY A 277 -13.12 9.33 21.57
N SER A 278 -12.16 9.04 20.67
CA SER A 278 -12.42 8.13 19.53
C SER A 278 -12.80 6.73 20.05
N TYR A 279 -13.69 6.06 19.32
CA TYR A 279 -14.05 4.67 19.55
C TYR A 279 -12.88 3.73 19.29
N TYR A 280 -12.12 3.99 18.22
CA TYR A 280 -10.92 3.25 17.87
C TYR A 280 -9.69 4.03 18.34
N GLU A 281 -8.91 3.44 19.25
CA GLU A 281 -7.72 4.08 19.83
C GLU A 281 -6.46 3.93 18.95
N GLY A 282 -6.64 3.97 17.63
CA GLY A 282 -5.55 3.98 16.64
C GLY A 282 -4.73 5.28 16.70
N LEU A 283 -3.61 5.32 15.97
CA LEU A 283 -2.78 6.52 15.81
C LEU A 283 -2.97 7.19 14.44
N ASP A 284 -3.98 6.77 13.70
CA ASP A 284 -4.13 7.04 12.26
C ASP A 284 -4.23 8.54 11.96
N SER A 285 -4.80 9.33 12.87
CA SER A 285 -4.89 10.80 12.70
C SER A 285 -3.58 11.55 12.94
N GLY A 286 -2.52 10.89 13.41
CA GLY A 286 -1.25 11.54 13.74
C GLY A 286 -1.34 12.63 14.81
N GLY A 287 -2.41 12.62 15.62
CA GLY A 287 -2.64 13.60 16.69
C GLY A 287 -3.62 14.73 16.33
N GLU A 288 -4.26 14.68 15.17
CA GLU A 288 -5.27 15.67 14.77
C GLU A 288 -6.57 15.56 15.56
N CYS A 289 -6.94 14.33 15.97
CA CYS A 289 -8.10 14.02 16.81
C CYS A 289 -9.41 14.73 16.42
N GLY A 290 -9.66 14.88 15.11
CA GLY A 290 -10.87 15.45 14.51
C GLY A 290 -10.89 16.97 14.42
N VAL A 291 -9.93 17.68 15.03
CA VAL A 291 -9.95 19.14 15.12
C VAL A 291 -9.87 19.82 13.75
N PRO A 292 -8.94 19.47 12.84
CA PRO A 292 -8.86 20.11 11.53
C PRO A 292 -10.11 19.86 10.69
N TYR A 293 -10.63 18.62 10.71
CA TYR A 293 -11.87 18.26 10.02
C TYR A 293 -13.02 19.20 10.40
N GLU A 294 -13.31 19.36 11.70
CA GLU A 294 -14.41 20.22 12.17
C GLU A 294 -14.20 21.72 11.87
N LYS A 295 -12.95 22.15 11.70
CA LYS A 295 -12.65 23.55 11.38
C LYS A 295 -12.78 23.83 9.89
N TYR A 296 -12.24 22.96 9.05
CA TYR A 296 -12.26 23.16 7.61
C TYR A 296 -13.60 22.79 6.96
N PHE A 297 -14.30 21.78 7.48
CA PHE A 297 -15.57 21.31 6.93
C PHE A 297 -16.74 21.64 7.85
N GLN A 298 -17.58 22.59 7.43
CA GLN A 298 -18.79 23.00 8.14
C GLN A 298 -19.98 22.16 7.68
N MET A 299 -20.04 20.91 8.16
CA MET A 299 -21.20 20.03 7.95
C MET A 299 -22.38 20.44 8.86
N PRO A 300 -23.64 20.11 8.53
CA PRO A 300 -24.82 20.48 9.32
C PRO A 300 -24.97 19.59 10.57
N VAL A 301 -23.94 19.58 11.41
CA VAL A 301 -23.81 18.75 12.61
C VAL A 301 -24.61 19.33 13.77
N ILE A 302 -24.97 18.48 14.73
CA ILE A 302 -25.77 18.85 15.90
C ILE A 302 -24.97 19.54 17.01
N GLY A 303 -23.63 19.53 16.93
CA GLY A 303 -22.75 20.16 17.90
C GLY A 303 -21.28 19.85 17.67
N GLN A 304 -20.44 20.37 18.55
CA GLN A 304 -18.99 20.11 18.56
C GLN A 304 -18.69 18.66 18.98
N ASP A 305 -17.70 18.03 18.34
CA ASP A 305 -17.32 16.60 18.49
C ASP A 305 -18.52 15.66 18.25
N LYS A 306 -19.42 16.07 17.34
CA LYS A 306 -20.60 15.30 16.90
C LYS A 306 -20.71 15.30 15.38
N PRO A 307 -19.73 14.75 14.65
CA PRO A 307 -19.60 14.91 13.19
C PRO A 307 -20.63 14.14 12.35
N TRP A 308 -21.69 13.61 12.96
CA TRP A 308 -22.80 12.94 12.29
C TRP A 308 -23.95 13.91 12.01
N TYR A 309 -24.60 13.74 10.86
CA TYR A 309 -25.65 14.63 10.38
C TYR A 309 -26.51 13.97 9.31
N SER A 310 -27.64 14.59 8.98
CA SER A 310 -28.48 14.19 7.86
C SER A 310 -28.80 15.38 6.96
N ILE A 311 -29.03 15.09 5.68
CA ILE A 311 -29.43 16.08 4.66
C ILE A 311 -30.46 15.48 3.72
N GLU A 312 -31.29 16.34 3.14
CA GLU A 312 -32.22 15.95 2.09
C GLU A 312 -31.91 16.73 0.81
N HIS A 313 -31.70 16.02 -0.29
CA HIS A 313 -31.44 16.59 -1.60
C HIS A 313 -32.25 15.85 -2.67
N GLY A 314 -33.06 16.59 -3.42
CA GLY A 314 -34.01 15.98 -4.37
C GLY A 314 -34.82 14.85 -3.70
N PRO A 315 -34.91 13.66 -4.31
CA PRO A 315 -35.68 12.53 -3.79
C PRO A 315 -34.94 11.69 -2.74
N VAL A 316 -33.81 12.16 -2.20
CA VAL A 316 -32.92 11.36 -1.34
C VAL A 316 -32.78 11.98 0.04
N HIS A 317 -32.91 11.14 1.07
CA HIS A 317 -32.50 11.43 2.44
C HIS A 317 -31.16 10.72 2.70
N PHE A 318 -30.15 11.47 3.13
CA PHE A 318 -28.84 10.96 3.50
C PHE A 318 -28.68 11.02 5.02
N THR A 319 -28.33 9.89 5.63
CA THR A 319 -27.88 9.80 7.02
C THR A 319 -26.38 9.51 7.03
N VAL A 320 -25.57 10.43 7.54
CA VAL A 320 -24.10 10.33 7.59
C VAL A 320 -23.66 10.13 9.03
N MET A 321 -23.03 8.99 9.31
CA MET A 321 -22.50 8.66 10.63
C MET A 321 -20.99 8.86 10.71
N SER A 322 -20.48 8.96 11.93
CA SER A 322 -19.07 8.77 12.25
C SER A 322 -18.82 7.38 12.79
N THR A 323 -18.02 6.60 12.06
CA THR A 323 -17.56 5.29 12.51
C THR A 323 -16.55 5.38 13.65
N GLU A 324 -15.93 6.55 13.84
CA GLU A 324 -14.89 6.79 14.84
C GLU A 324 -15.46 7.27 16.19
N HIS A 325 -16.77 7.45 16.31
CA HIS A 325 -17.44 7.76 17.59
C HIS A 325 -18.31 6.59 18.03
N SER A 326 -18.61 6.51 19.33
CA SER A 326 -19.43 5.41 19.86
C SER A 326 -20.77 5.33 19.15
N TRP A 327 -21.02 4.18 18.52
CA TRP A 327 -22.26 3.81 17.86
C TRP A 327 -22.99 2.70 18.63
N ASP A 328 -22.54 2.37 19.84
CA ASP A 328 -23.17 1.38 20.71
C ASP A 328 -24.62 1.75 21.04
N ILE A 329 -25.44 0.74 21.31
CA ILE A 329 -26.83 0.95 21.75
C ILE A 329 -26.85 1.86 22.98
N GLY A 330 -27.56 2.98 22.85
CA GLY A 330 -27.70 3.99 23.91
C GLY A 330 -26.68 5.12 23.83
N SER A 331 -25.69 5.06 22.93
CA SER A 331 -24.82 6.21 22.64
C SER A 331 -25.62 7.37 22.06
N GLU A 332 -25.07 8.58 22.15
CA GLU A 332 -25.71 9.77 21.58
C GLU A 332 -25.93 9.62 20.07
N GLN A 333 -24.90 9.18 19.35
CA GLN A 333 -24.97 8.94 17.90
C GLN A 333 -26.00 7.86 17.55
N PHE A 334 -26.07 6.75 18.29
CA PHE A 334 -27.05 5.69 18.03
C PHE A 334 -28.49 6.18 18.21
N ASN A 335 -28.76 6.92 19.29
CA ASN A 335 -30.07 7.49 19.55
C ASN A 335 -30.47 8.56 18.51
N TRP A 336 -29.49 9.36 18.06
CA TRP A 336 -29.69 10.31 16.97
C TRP A 336 -30.03 9.58 15.66
N MET A 337 -29.22 8.60 15.22
CA MET A 337 -29.47 7.83 14.00
C MET A 337 -30.85 7.16 14.02
N LYS A 338 -31.23 6.57 15.16
CA LYS A 338 -32.56 5.97 15.33
C LYS A 338 -33.69 6.98 15.16
N THR A 339 -33.51 8.21 15.64
CA THR A 339 -34.51 9.27 15.53
C THR A 339 -34.58 9.81 14.09
N ASP A 340 -33.41 10.01 13.47
CA ASP A 340 -33.28 10.48 12.09
C ASP A 340 -33.93 9.52 11.09
N LEU A 341 -33.53 8.24 11.11
CA LEU A 341 -34.06 7.21 10.23
C LEU A 341 -35.57 7.00 10.42
N ALA A 342 -36.09 7.15 11.64
CA ALA A 342 -37.53 7.07 11.92
C ALA A 342 -38.32 8.29 11.44
N SER A 343 -37.65 9.43 11.18
CA SER A 343 -38.29 10.67 10.74
C SER A 343 -38.51 10.76 9.23
N VAL A 344 -37.90 9.86 8.45
CA VAL A 344 -37.89 9.90 6.98
C VAL A 344 -39.29 9.66 6.40
N ASP A 345 -39.84 10.67 5.71
CA ASP A 345 -41.05 10.52 4.90
C ASP A 345 -40.72 9.98 3.50
N ARG A 346 -40.81 8.66 3.34
CA ARG A 346 -40.52 7.95 2.08
C ARG A 346 -41.44 8.33 0.90
N LYS A 347 -42.53 9.07 1.13
CA LYS A 347 -43.32 9.65 0.02
C LYS A 347 -42.66 10.89 -0.58
N ARG A 348 -41.89 11.61 0.23
CA ARG A 348 -41.15 12.82 -0.14
C ARG A 348 -39.71 12.46 -0.56
N THR A 349 -39.02 11.66 0.23
CA THR A 349 -37.65 11.18 -0.05
C THR A 349 -37.67 9.65 -0.15
N PRO A 350 -38.08 9.08 -1.31
CA PRO A 350 -38.20 7.64 -1.45
C PRO A 350 -36.89 6.87 -1.29
N TRP A 351 -35.75 7.53 -1.53
CA TRP A 351 -34.43 6.93 -1.36
C TRP A 351 -33.83 7.29 0.00
N LEU A 352 -33.45 6.27 0.77
CA LEU A 352 -32.75 6.41 2.03
C LEU A 352 -31.33 5.84 1.90
N ILE A 353 -30.34 6.73 1.89
CA ILE A 353 -28.92 6.40 1.77
C ILE A 353 -28.25 6.61 3.12
N PHE A 354 -27.57 5.58 3.59
CA PHE A 354 -26.75 5.63 4.79
C PHE A 354 -25.27 5.68 4.41
N ALA A 355 -24.47 6.48 5.09
CA ALA A 355 -23.04 6.60 4.79
C ALA A 355 -22.20 6.64 6.07
N GLY A 356 -21.04 5.99 6.02
CA GLY A 356 -20.01 6.03 7.05
C GLY A 356 -18.66 5.68 6.45
N HIS A 357 -17.58 5.76 7.23
CA HIS A 357 -16.26 5.49 6.71
C HIS A 357 -15.90 3.99 6.78
N ARG A 358 -15.77 3.40 7.97
CA ARG A 358 -15.44 1.97 8.14
C ARG A 358 -16.61 1.04 7.73
N PRO A 359 -16.40 -0.02 6.92
CA PRO A 359 -17.48 -0.82 6.36
C PRO A 359 -18.07 -1.87 7.32
N GLN A 360 -19.35 -2.22 7.12
CA GLN A 360 -20.01 -3.37 7.77
C GLN A 360 -19.76 -4.70 7.05
N TYR A 361 -19.35 -4.65 5.78
CA TYR A 361 -19.09 -5.80 4.93
C TYR A 361 -17.89 -5.52 4.05
N SER A 362 -16.99 -6.49 3.93
CA SER A 362 -15.92 -6.49 2.94
C SER A 362 -15.45 -7.91 2.68
N SER A 363 -14.99 -8.17 1.46
CA SER A 363 -14.26 -9.39 1.10
C SER A 363 -12.78 -9.33 1.47
N PHE A 364 -12.30 -8.17 1.97
CA PHE A 364 -10.95 -7.99 2.46
C PHE A 364 -10.85 -8.45 3.92
N GLU A 365 -10.07 -9.49 4.18
CA GLU A 365 -9.87 -10.04 5.53
C GLU A 365 -8.76 -9.31 6.33
N GLY A 366 -8.18 -8.23 5.79
CA GLY A 366 -7.07 -7.49 6.38
C GLY A 366 -5.69 -7.99 5.95
N GLY A 367 -4.83 -7.09 5.49
CA GLY A 367 -3.43 -7.36 5.15
C GLY A 367 -2.51 -7.29 6.37
N PHE A 368 -1.46 -8.13 6.41
CA PHE A 368 -0.43 -8.19 7.47
C PHE A 368 0.53 -6.96 7.51
N VAL A 369 0.11 -5.81 6.99
CA VAL A 369 0.99 -4.68 6.67
C VAL A 369 0.53 -3.44 7.44
N PHE A 370 1.19 -3.21 8.57
CA PHE A 370 1.33 -1.95 9.33
C PHE A 370 0.16 -1.29 10.09
N SER A 371 -1.11 -1.76 10.05
CA SER A 371 -2.14 -1.30 11.02
C SER A 371 -2.87 -2.41 11.81
N THR A 372 -2.37 -3.65 11.78
CA THR A 372 -3.03 -4.82 12.38
C THR A 372 -3.21 -4.76 13.91
N LEU A 373 -4.36 -4.25 14.32
CA LEU A 373 -5.13 -4.65 15.52
C LEU A 373 -6.65 -4.68 15.26
N ILE A 374 -7.15 -4.11 14.16
CA ILE A 374 -8.59 -4.04 13.84
C ILE A 374 -8.84 -4.73 12.48
N PRO A 375 -9.75 -5.71 12.40
CA PRO A 375 -10.17 -6.29 11.12
C PRO A 375 -10.83 -5.24 10.22
N ALA A 376 -10.77 -5.39 8.90
CA ALA A 376 -11.39 -4.46 7.95
C ALA A 376 -12.89 -4.23 8.19
N VAL A 377 -13.55 -5.21 8.83
CA VAL A 377 -14.93 -5.13 9.30
C VAL A 377 -14.96 -5.42 10.80
N ASP A 378 -15.50 -4.49 11.58
CA ASP A 378 -15.84 -4.74 12.98
C ASP A 378 -17.18 -5.50 13.07
N ILE A 379 -17.12 -6.72 13.61
CA ILE A 379 -18.29 -7.60 13.76
C ILE A 379 -19.28 -7.02 14.77
N HIS A 380 -18.81 -6.37 15.83
CA HIS A 380 -19.66 -5.70 16.81
C HIS A 380 -20.37 -4.51 16.15
N PHE A 381 -19.66 -3.74 15.32
CA PHE A 381 -20.25 -2.64 14.53
C PHE A 381 -21.40 -3.11 13.65
N ARG A 382 -21.16 -4.19 12.89
CA ARG A 382 -22.22 -4.82 12.10
C ARG A 382 -23.39 -5.24 12.98
N SER A 383 -23.13 -5.94 14.10
CA SER A 383 -24.18 -6.49 14.95
C SER A 383 -25.10 -5.43 15.59
N VAL A 384 -24.60 -4.21 15.79
CA VAL A 384 -25.37 -3.10 16.38
C VAL A 384 -26.10 -2.27 15.32
N ILE A 385 -25.44 -1.96 14.20
CA ILE A 385 -25.98 -1.03 13.21
C ILE A 385 -26.83 -1.72 12.14
N GLU A 386 -26.51 -2.95 11.72
CA GLU A 386 -27.29 -3.66 10.70
C GLU A 386 -28.78 -3.81 11.06
N PRO A 387 -29.17 -4.16 12.31
CA PRO A 387 -30.59 -4.21 12.68
C PRO A 387 -31.29 -2.85 12.56
N LEU A 388 -30.57 -1.75 12.83
CA LEU A 388 -31.10 -0.40 12.72
C LEU A 388 -31.38 -0.04 11.26
N LEU A 389 -30.46 -0.34 10.34
CA LEU A 389 -30.64 -0.10 8.91
C LEU A 389 -31.81 -0.93 8.33
N LEU A 390 -31.91 -2.21 8.72
CA LEU A 390 -32.97 -3.11 8.27
C LEU A 390 -34.36 -2.66 8.73
N SER A 391 -34.49 -2.29 10.02
CA SER A 391 -35.78 -1.86 10.61
C SER A 391 -36.36 -0.59 9.98
N HIS A 392 -35.50 0.27 9.42
CA HIS A 392 -35.92 1.51 8.75
C HIS A 392 -35.87 1.42 7.22
N GLN A 393 -35.64 0.21 6.69
CA GLN A 393 -35.60 -0.08 5.26
C GLN A 393 -34.62 0.80 4.48
N VAL A 394 -33.40 0.97 5.00
CA VAL A 394 -32.32 1.67 4.28
C VAL A 394 -32.05 0.96 2.95
N ASP A 395 -31.97 1.71 1.85
CA ASP A 395 -31.83 1.15 0.50
C ASP A 395 -30.37 0.86 0.15
N LEU A 396 -29.49 1.82 0.47
CA LEU A 396 -28.08 1.82 0.10
C LEU A 396 -27.22 2.28 1.28
N ALA A 397 -26.18 1.52 1.59
CA ALA A 397 -25.19 1.86 2.60
C ALA A 397 -23.81 2.02 1.95
N LEU A 398 -23.20 3.20 2.08
CA LEU A 398 -21.94 3.58 1.46
C LEU A 398 -20.80 3.58 2.49
N TRP A 399 -19.65 3.02 2.11
CA TRP A 399 -18.48 2.85 2.97
C TRP A 399 -17.17 3.17 2.24
N GLY A 400 -16.19 3.74 2.95
CA GLY A 400 -14.82 3.93 2.49
C GLY A 400 -13.87 2.92 3.13
N HIS A 401 -12.72 3.40 3.61
CA HIS A 401 -11.70 2.74 4.45
C HIS A 401 -10.94 1.58 3.80
N VAL A 402 -11.68 0.70 3.12
CA VAL A 402 -11.12 -0.40 2.35
C VAL A 402 -10.88 0.12 0.93
N HIS A 403 -9.62 0.10 0.50
CA HIS A 403 -9.15 0.83 -0.67
C HIS A 403 -9.44 0.10 -1.99
N ASN A 404 -10.72 -0.13 -2.26
CA ASN A 404 -11.21 -0.77 -3.47
C ASN A 404 -12.70 -0.45 -3.68
N TYR A 405 -13.28 -1.07 -4.72
CA TYR A 405 -14.70 -1.07 -4.96
C TYR A 405 -15.28 -2.46 -4.70
N GLU A 406 -16.29 -2.53 -3.83
CA GLU A 406 -17.11 -3.72 -3.63
C GLU A 406 -18.59 -3.34 -3.62
N ARG A 407 -19.44 -4.24 -4.11
CA ARG A 407 -20.89 -4.11 -3.98
C ARG A 407 -21.50 -5.45 -3.62
N THR A 408 -22.27 -5.45 -2.56
CA THR A 408 -22.98 -6.62 -2.06
C THR A 408 -24.28 -6.86 -2.84
N CYS A 409 -24.82 -8.07 -2.70
CA CYS A 409 -26.25 -8.34 -2.87
C CYS A 409 -27.05 -7.57 -1.80
N ALA A 410 -28.39 -7.60 -1.84
CA ALA A 410 -29.17 -7.21 -0.67
C ALA A 410 -28.87 -8.22 0.45
N VAL A 411 -28.12 -7.79 1.48
CA VAL A 411 -27.45 -8.70 2.43
C VAL A 411 -27.92 -8.44 3.85
N ASN A 412 -28.14 -9.52 4.60
CA ASN A 412 -28.43 -9.46 6.03
C ASN A 412 -27.68 -10.60 6.73
N ASN A 413 -26.93 -10.27 7.78
CA ASN A 413 -26.15 -11.21 8.57
C ASN A 413 -25.29 -12.14 7.68
N SER A 414 -24.56 -11.53 6.73
CA SER A 414 -23.73 -12.24 5.72
C SER A 414 -24.47 -13.19 4.78
N LYS A 415 -25.81 -13.12 4.70
CA LYS A 415 -26.62 -13.91 3.78
C LYS A 415 -27.27 -13.02 2.73
N CYS A 416 -27.05 -13.34 1.45
CA CYS A 416 -27.76 -12.69 0.36
C CYS A 416 -29.25 -13.06 0.40
N LEU A 417 -30.10 -12.05 0.52
CA LEU A 417 -31.55 -12.18 0.46
C LEU A 417 -32.10 -11.92 -0.94
N ASN A 418 -31.43 -11.08 -1.72
CA ASN A 418 -31.79 -10.81 -3.11
C ASN A 418 -30.57 -10.37 -3.95
N TYR A 419 -30.56 -10.75 -5.22
CA TYR A 419 -29.53 -10.35 -6.19
C TYR A 419 -30.14 -9.43 -7.25
N PRO A 420 -29.37 -8.46 -7.79
CA PRO A 420 -29.87 -7.64 -8.85
C PRO A 420 -30.08 -8.47 -10.13
N MET A 421 -31.13 -8.17 -10.87
CA MET A 421 -31.34 -8.69 -12.22
C MET A 421 -30.80 -7.66 -13.21
N ARG A 422 -29.99 -8.12 -14.16
CA ARG A 422 -29.45 -7.25 -15.19
C ARG A 422 -30.48 -7.01 -16.28
N ASP A 423 -30.75 -5.75 -16.61
CA ASP A 423 -31.65 -5.42 -17.71
C ASP A 423 -30.95 -5.56 -19.08
N HIS A 424 -31.73 -5.40 -20.15
CA HIS A 424 -31.26 -5.46 -21.54
C HIS A 424 -30.20 -4.39 -21.89
N ARG A 425 -30.04 -3.34 -21.07
CA ARG A 425 -29.03 -2.29 -21.22
C ARG A 425 -27.78 -2.55 -20.37
N GLY A 426 -27.77 -3.62 -19.58
CA GLY A 426 -26.65 -3.99 -18.71
C GLY A 426 -26.70 -3.37 -17.32
N PHE A 427 -27.79 -2.69 -16.94
CA PHE A 427 -27.96 -2.11 -15.60
C PHE A 427 -28.47 -3.16 -14.61
N ASP A 428 -27.87 -3.19 -13.43
CA ASP A 428 -28.26 -4.06 -12.33
C ASP A 428 -29.47 -3.46 -11.60
N ASN A 429 -30.63 -4.10 -11.73
CA ASN A 429 -31.90 -3.64 -11.18
C ASN A 429 -32.39 -4.57 -10.06
N TYR A 430 -32.75 -3.99 -8.92
CA TYR A 430 -33.50 -4.68 -7.88
C TYR A 430 -35.00 -4.51 -8.16
N LYS A 431 -35.82 -5.54 -7.92
CA LYS A 431 -37.28 -5.43 -8.07
C LYS A 431 -37.80 -4.39 -7.08
N SER A 432 -38.27 -3.25 -7.57
CA SER A 432 -38.67 -2.11 -6.74
C SER A 432 -39.93 -2.34 -5.90
N SER A 433 -40.68 -3.42 -6.13
CA SER A 433 -41.93 -3.71 -5.44
C SER A 433 -41.75 -4.30 -4.03
N GLU A 434 -40.54 -4.78 -3.69
CA GLU A 434 -40.28 -5.50 -2.44
C GLU A 434 -38.92 -5.11 -1.86
N TYR A 435 -38.92 -4.65 -0.61
CA TYR A 435 -37.69 -4.44 0.16
C TYR A 435 -37.19 -5.75 0.75
N TYR A 436 -35.87 -6.00 0.68
CA TYR A 436 -35.23 -7.20 1.24
C TYR A 436 -34.26 -6.85 2.36
N ALA A 437 -33.23 -6.06 2.04
CA ALA A 437 -32.15 -5.63 2.92
C ALA A 437 -31.38 -4.50 2.22
N PRO A 438 -30.60 -3.67 2.95
CA PRO A 438 -29.75 -2.67 2.33
C PRO A 438 -28.70 -3.32 1.41
N VAL A 439 -28.37 -2.63 0.33
CA VAL A 439 -27.19 -2.94 -0.48
C VAL A 439 -26.02 -2.15 0.09
N HIS A 440 -24.94 -2.83 0.44
CA HIS A 440 -23.69 -2.19 0.89
C HIS A 440 -22.72 -2.02 -0.28
N VAL A 441 -22.09 -0.84 -0.38
CA VAL A 441 -21.08 -0.52 -1.40
C VAL A 441 -19.86 0.08 -0.71
N ILE A 442 -18.69 -0.48 -1.00
CA ILE A 442 -17.39 0.07 -0.63
C ILE A 442 -16.87 0.89 -1.80
N ILE A 443 -16.42 2.11 -1.54
CA ILE A 443 -15.97 3.10 -2.53
C ILE A 443 -14.67 3.81 -2.10
N GLY A 444 -13.76 3.12 -1.41
CA GLY A 444 -12.49 3.67 -0.92
C GLY A 444 -11.35 3.70 -1.95
N MET A 445 -11.64 3.59 -3.25
CA MET A 445 -10.64 3.43 -4.30
C MET A 445 -10.03 4.75 -4.84
N SER A 446 -10.31 5.91 -4.24
CA SER A 446 -10.14 7.19 -4.93
C SER A 446 -8.77 7.82 -4.90
N GLY A 447 -7.80 7.28 -4.15
CA GLY A 447 -6.44 7.76 -4.29
C GLY A 447 -5.38 6.98 -3.53
N PHE A 448 -5.74 6.36 -2.42
CA PHE A 448 -4.81 5.54 -1.65
C PHE A 448 -4.35 4.27 -2.40
N GLU A 449 -3.27 3.64 -1.94
CA GLU A 449 -2.79 2.37 -2.49
C GLU A 449 -3.85 1.27 -2.33
N LEU A 450 -4.19 0.61 -3.44
CA LEU A 450 -5.28 -0.36 -3.48
C LEU A 450 -5.00 -1.58 -2.59
N ASP A 451 -6.00 -2.01 -1.83
CA ASP A 451 -5.91 -3.19 -0.99
C ASP A 451 -5.77 -4.47 -1.82
N SER A 452 -4.84 -5.34 -1.39
CA SER A 452 -4.55 -6.61 -2.06
C SER A 452 -5.40 -7.75 -1.49
N PHE A 453 -6.33 -8.29 -2.28
CA PHE A 453 -7.11 -9.48 -1.92
C PHE A 453 -6.30 -10.78 -2.02
N MET A 454 -6.56 -11.72 -1.10
CA MET A 454 -6.12 -13.12 -1.25
C MET A 454 -6.83 -13.74 -2.47
N ALA A 455 -6.06 -14.14 -3.48
CA ALA A 455 -6.61 -14.78 -4.66
C ALA A 455 -7.09 -16.20 -4.33
N VAL A 456 -8.38 -16.49 -4.52
CA VAL A 456 -8.89 -17.87 -4.57
C VAL A 456 -8.56 -18.44 -5.96
N PRO A 457 -7.66 -19.43 -6.09
CA PRO A 457 -7.36 -20.01 -7.38
C PRO A 457 -8.56 -20.80 -7.91
N LEU A 458 -8.88 -20.64 -9.20
CA LEU A 458 -9.85 -21.50 -9.87
C LEU A 458 -9.42 -22.98 -9.75
N PRO A 459 -10.36 -23.92 -9.62
CA PRO A 459 -10.05 -25.35 -9.51
C PRO A 459 -9.21 -25.81 -10.71
N ILE A 460 -8.27 -26.72 -10.45
CA ILE A 460 -7.40 -27.30 -11.48
C ILE A 460 -8.25 -28.25 -12.34
N PRO A 461 -8.28 -28.10 -13.67
CA PRO A 461 -9.04 -29.00 -14.55
C PRO A 461 -8.50 -30.43 -14.47
N SER A 462 -9.37 -31.42 -14.68
CA SER A 462 -9.02 -32.84 -14.58
C SER A 462 -8.49 -33.41 -15.89
N GLN A 463 -8.89 -32.83 -17.02
CA GLN A 463 -8.47 -33.25 -18.36
C GLN A 463 -7.88 -32.09 -19.18
N LYS A 464 -7.05 -32.44 -20.17
CA LYS A 464 -6.46 -31.50 -21.12
C LYS A 464 -7.57 -30.86 -21.94
N TRP A 465 -7.52 -29.56 -22.15
CA TRP A 465 -8.53 -28.79 -22.90
C TRP A 465 -9.96 -28.85 -22.33
N GLU A 466 -10.14 -29.36 -21.11
CA GLU A 466 -11.42 -29.34 -20.41
C GLU A 466 -11.82 -27.90 -20.04
N SER A 467 -10.84 -27.06 -19.69
CA SER A 467 -11.05 -25.65 -19.36
C SER A 467 -9.98 -24.81 -20.03
N VAL A 468 -10.40 -23.82 -20.80
CA VAL A 468 -9.51 -22.91 -21.52
C VAL A 468 -9.67 -21.48 -21.01
N SER A 469 -8.62 -20.69 -21.09
CA SER A 469 -8.65 -19.26 -20.84
C SER A 469 -8.34 -18.46 -22.10
N MET A 470 -9.01 -17.32 -22.26
CA MET A 470 -8.95 -16.50 -23.47
C MET A 470 -8.73 -15.02 -23.14
N ASP A 471 -7.99 -14.30 -23.99
CA ASP A 471 -7.73 -12.87 -23.82
C ASP A 471 -7.33 -12.20 -25.16
N PHE A 472 -7.39 -10.87 -25.21
CA PHE A 472 -6.92 -10.04 -26.32
C PHE A 472 -5.79 -9.12 -25.90
N VAL A 473 -4.67 -9.16 -26.63
CA VAL A 473 -3.63 -8.12 -26.56
C VAL A 473 -3.91 -7.09 -27.65
N THR A 474 -4.20 -5.86 -27.27
CA THR A 474 -4.55 -4.75 -28.18
C THR A 474 -3.45 -3.69 -28.24
N GLY A 475 -3.46 -2.83 -29.27
CA GLY A 475 -2.48 -1.74 -29.41
C GLY A 475 -1.12 -2.17 -29.96
N LEU A 476 -1.04 -3.32 -30.65
CA LEU A 476 0.17 -3.74 -31.35
C LEU A 476 0.37 -2.93 -32.66
N PRO A 477 1.62 -2.76 -33.13
CA PRO A 477 1.90 -2.06 -34.40
C PRO A 477 1.10 -2.65 -35.56
N ASN A 478 0.56 -1.79 -36.43
CA ASN A 478 -0.23 -2.24 -37.57
C ASN A 478 0.66 -2.93 -38.62
N VAL A 479 0.39 -4.22 -38.87
CA VAL A 479 1.04 -4.99 -39.92
C VAL A 479 -0.04 -5.68 -40.74
N ASN A 480 -0.12 -5.37 -42.04
CA ASN A 480 -1.14 -5.91 -42.96
C ASN A 480 -2.59 -5.77 -42.43
N GLY A 481 -2.91 -4.67 -41.75
CA GLY A 481 -4.24 -4.40 -41.19
C GLY A 481 -4.54 -5.11 -39.88
N LYS A 482 -3.54 -5.76 -39.24
CA LYS A 482 -3.67 -6.43 -37.94
C LYS A 482 -2.98 -5.62 -36.85
N THR A 483 -3.66 -5.41 -35.73
CA THR A 483 -3.21 -4.59 -34.58
C THR A 483 -3.48 -5.25 -33.23
N CYS A 484 -4.07 -6.44 -33.24
CA CYS A 484 -4.48 -7.15 -32.04
C CYS A 484 -4.01 -8.61 -32.12
N MET A 485 -3.81 -9.25 -30.98
CA MET A 485 -3.46 -10.66 -30.87
C MET A 485 -4.48 -11.35 -29.96
N TYR A 486 -5.06 -12.45 -30.43
CA TYR A 486 -5.96 -13.30 -29.67
C TYR A 486 -5.18 -14.48 -29.09
N VAL A 487 -5.35 -14.69 -27.79
CA VAL A 487 -4.61 -15.68 -27.02
C VAL A 487 -5.57 -16.68 -26.43
N VAL A 488 -5.31 -17.98 -26.65
CA VAL A 488 -6.09 -19.09 -26.10
C VAL A 488 -5.15 -20.04 -25.39
N VAL A 489 -5.44 -20.39 -24.13
CA VAL A 489 -4.55 -21.20 -23.29
C VAL A 489 -5.32 -22.32 -22.60
N ASP A 490 -4.82 -23.55 -22.68
CA ASP A 490 -5.32 -24.66 -21.87
C ASP A 490 -4.91 -24.47 -20.40
N ARG A 491 -5.88 -24.52 -19.47
CA ARG A 491 -5.62 -24.26 -18.05
C ARG A 491 -4.83 -25.39 -17.38
N LEU A 492 -4.88 -26.62 -17.90
CA LEU A 492 -4.13 -27.75 -17.34
C LEU A 492 -2.70 -27.80 -17.88
N THR A 493 -2.53 -28.02 -19.19
CA THR A 493 -1.22 -28.22 -19.83
C THR A 493 -0.44 -26.93 -20.05
N LYS A 494 -1.09 -25.77 -19.87
CA LYS A 494 -0.54 -24.44 -20.20
C LYS A 494 -0.25 -24.26 -21.69
N TYR A 495 -0.74 -25.14 -22.57
CA TYR A 495 -0.54 -25.02 -24.01
C TYR A 495 -1.27 -23.78 -24.53
N ALA A 496 -0.58 -22.90 -25.26
CA ALA A 496 -1.14 -21.65 -25.77
C ALA A 496 -1.18 -21.61 -27.29
N HIS A 497 -2.12 -20.85 -27.87
CA HIS A 497 -2.13 -20.45 -29.28
C HIS A 497 -2.22 -18.94 -29.40
N PHE A 498 -1.54 -18.37 -30.40
CA PHE A 498 -1.52 -16.95 -30.68
C PHE A 498 -2.01 -16.63 -32.10
N PHE A 499 -3.03 -15.76 -32.24
CA PHE A 499 -3.62 -15.43 -33.53
C PHE A 499 -3.64 -13.92 -33.82
N PRO A 500 -3.28 -13.47 -35.04
CA PRO A 500 -3.31 -12.05 -35.38
C PRO A 500 -4.71 -11.59 -35.81
N LEU A 501 -5.17 -10.49 -35.22
CA LEU A 501 -6.48 -9.89 -35.43
C LEU A 501 -6.42 -8.44 -35.94
N PRO A 502 -7.40 -8.03 -36.77
CA PRO A 502 -7.56 -6.64 -37.19
C PRO A 502 -7.92 -5.72 -36.01
N THR A 503 -7.91 -4.40 -36.24
CA THR A 503 -8.33 -3.42 -35.22
C THR A 503 -9.81 -3.54 -34.88
N LYS A 504 -10.64 -3.88 -35.87
CA LYS A 504 -12.08 -4.08 -35.71
C LYS A 504 -12.43 -5.54 -35.99
N PHE A 505 -13.02 -6.21 -35.01
CA PHE A 505 -13.48 -7.59 -35.09
C PHE A 505 -14.68 -7.82 -34.18
N ASP A 506 -15.51 -8.82 -34.51
CA ASP A 506 -16.77 -9.14 -33.84
C ASP A 506 -16.82 -10.58 -33.31
N GLY A 507 -17.87 -10.90 -32.55
CA GLY A 507 -18.07 -12.24 -31.97
C GLY A 507 -18.06 -13.38 -33.01
N PRO A 508 -18.81 -13.28 -34.13
CA PRO A 508 -18.79 -14.30 -35.18
C PRO A 508 -17.40 -14.56 -35.78
N MET A 509 -16.63 -13.51 -36.04
CA MET A 509 -15.28 -13.67 -36.58
C MET A 509 -14.33 -14.37 -35.60
N ILE A 510 -14.46 -14.09 -34.29
CA ILE A 510 -13.69 -14.79 -33.25
C ILE A 510 -14.14 -16.24 -33.11
N ALA A 511 -15.44 -16.52 -33.20
CA ALA A 511 -15.96 -17.87 -33.14
C ALA A 511 -15.47 -18.72 -34.32
N ASP A 512 -15.53 -18.20 -35.54
CA ASP A 512 -14.97 -18.86 -36.73
C ASP A 512 -13.48 -19.17 -36.54
N LEU A 513 -12.70 -18.19 -36.08
CA LEU A 513 -11.28 -18.38 -35.82
C LEU A 513 -11.02 -19.45 -34.74
N TYR A 514 -11.79 -19.42 -33.65
CA TYR A 514 -11.71 -20.42 -32.59
C TYR A 514 -12.04 -21.83 -33.10
N PHE A 515 -13.11 -21.98 -33.88
CA PHE A 515 -13.48 -23.27 -34.44
C PHE A 515 -12.44 -23.79 -35.43
N ARG A 516 -12.00 -22.90 -36.33
CA ARG A 516 -11.06 -23.25 -37.39
C ARG A 516 -9.69 -23.59 -36.84
N GLU A 517 -9.21 -22.95 -35.79
CA GLU A 517 -7.81 -23.13 -35.34
C GLU A 517 -7.67 -23.92 -34.04
N VAL A 518 -8.60 -23.77 -33.10
CA VAL A 518 -8.50 -24.40 -31.77
C VAL A 518 -9.38 -25.65 -31.69
N LEU A 519 -10.67 -25.53 -32.04
CA LEU A 519 -11.60 -26.64 -31.88
C LEU A 519 -11.22 -27.84 -32.74
N LYS A 520 -10.76 -27.61 -33.98
CA LYS A 520 -10.32 -28.71 -34.88
C LYS A 520 -9.22 -29.58 -34.26
N LEU A 521 -8.43 -29.02 -33.34
CA LEU A 521 -7.28 -29.71 -32.73
C LEU A 521 -7.67 -30.36 -31.40
N HIS A 522 -8.51 -29.70 -30.61
CA HIS A 522 -8.68 -30.02 -29.19
C HIS A 522 -10.12 -30.36 -28.77
N GLY A 523 -11.09 -30.14 -29.65
CA GLY A 523 -12.52 -30.35 -29.36
C GLY A 523 -13.17 -29.20 -28.59
N VAL A 524 -14.41 -29.44 -28.13
CA VAL A 524 -15.21 -28.46 -27.38
C VAL A 524 -14.82 -28.50 -25.89
N PRO A 525 -14.43 -27.37 -25.27
CA PRO A 525 -14.13 -27.33 -23.84
C PRO A 525 -15.41 -27.39 -23.00
N LYS A 526 -15.32 -27.90 -21.76
CA LYS A 526 -16.43 -27.83 -20.81
C LYS A 526 -16.59 -26.43 -20.24
N ASN A 527 -15.49 -25.71 -20.07
CA ASN A 527 -15.48 -24.38 -19.45
C ASN A 527 -14.55 -23.43 -20.20
N ILE A 528 -15.02 -22.20 -20.43
CA ILE A 528 -14.21 -21.09 -20.98
C ILE A 528 -14.15 -19.97 -19.94
N VAL A 529 -12.93 -19.57 -19.60
CA VAL A 529 -12.66 -18.41 -18.74
C VAL A 529 -12.18 -17.25 -19.61
N SER A 530 -12.89 -16.13 -19.59
CA SER A 530 -12.49 -14.93 -20.34
C SER A 530 -12.62 -13.67 -19.49
N ASP A 531 -12.05 -12.58 -19.97
CA ASP A 531 -12.38 -11.26 -19.44
C ASP A 531 -13.79 -10.81 -19.89
N ARG A 532 -14.22 -9.63 -19.42
CA ARG A 532 -15.52 -9.04 -19.77
C ARG A 532 -15.48 -8.25 -21.07
N ASP A 533 -14.61 -8.64 -22.00
CA ASP A 533 -14.62 -8.04 -23.33
C ASP A 533 -16.01 -8.20 -23.98
N ILE A 534 -16.53 -7.10 -24.54
CA ILE A 534 -17.88 -7.03 -25.12
C ILE A 534 -18.16 -8.13 -26.15
N ARG A 535 -17.11 -8.69 -26.78
CA ARG A 535 -17.21 -9.76 -27.77
C ARG A 535 -17.47 -11.13 -27.11
N PHE A 536 -16.77 -11.45 -26.03
CA PHE A 536 -17.00 -12.65 -25.21
C PHE A 536 -18.31 -12.55 -24.41
N MET A 537 -18.79 -11.34 -24.18
CA MET A 537 -20.07 -11.10 -23.52
C MET A 537 -21.27 -10.99 -24.47
N SER A 538 -21.06 -11.06 -25.79
CA SER A 538 -22.14 -10.90 -26.77
C SER A 538 -23.20 -12.02 -26.68
N LEU A 539 -24.46 -11.70 -26.98
CA LEU A 539 -25.56 -12.68 -27.01
C LEU A 539 -25.26 -13.85 -27.97
N PHE A 540 -24.63 -13.54 -29.11
CA PHE A 540 -24.17 -14.55 -30.06
C PHE A 540 -23.18 -15.54 -29.41
N TRP A 541 -22.17 -15.03 -28.69
CA TRP A 541 -21.15 -15.87 -28.05
C TRP A 541 -21.75 -16.74 -26.94
N GLN A 542 -22.62 -16.17 -26.11
CA GLN A 542 -23.32 -16.90 -25.06
C GLN A 542 -24.20 -18.02 -25.64
N GLU A 543 -24.99 -17.73 -26.67
CA GLU A 543 -25.90 -18.71 -27.26
C GLU A 543 -25.13 -19.82 -28.00
N LEU A 544 -24.05 -19.47 -28.71
CA LEU A 544 -23.20 -20.43 -29.40
C LEU A 544 -22.60 -21.47 -28.44
N PHE A 545 -22.02 -21.03 -27.32
CA PHE A 545 -21.40 -21.93 -26.36
C PHE A 545 -22.42 -22.62 -25.45
N ARG A 546 -23.60 -22.03 -25.22
CA ARG A 546 -24.75 -22.72 -24.61
C ARG A 546 -25.18 -23.92 -25.45
N LEU A 547 -25.28 -23.75 -26.78
CA LEU A 547 -25.60 -24.84 -27.71
C LEU A 547 -24.49 -25.90 -27.78
N ALA A 548 -23.23 -25.49 -27.62
CA ALA A 548 -22.09 -26.40 -27.54
C ALA A 548 -21.96 -27.14 -26.20
N GLY A 549 -22.75 -26.78 -25.19
CA GLY A 549 -22.68 -27.38 -23.84
C GLY A 549 -21.48 -26.89 -23.01
N THR A 550 -20.92 -25.73 -23.34
CA THR A 550 -19.77 -25.13 -22.66
C THR A 550 -20.25 -24.06 -21.65
N GLU A 551 -19.73 -24.14 -20.43
CA GLU A 551 -19.95 -23.14 -19.39
C GLU A 551 -19.03 -21.93 -19.59
N LEU A 552 -19.59 -20.71 -19.60
CA LEU A 552 -18.83 -19.46 -19.72
C LEU A 552 -18.63 -18.83 -18.35
N THR A 553 -17.38 -18.59 -17.97
CA THR A 553 -17.01 -17.93 -16.71
C THR A 553 -16.28 -16.62 -16.99
N SER A 554 -16.96 -15.48 -16.78
CA SER A 554 -16.34 -14.16 -16.95
C SER A 554 -15.57 -13.72 -15.70
N SER A 555 -14.36 -13.17 -15.84
CA SER A 555 -13.68 -12.48 -14.73
C SER A 555 -14.48 -11.25 -14.28
N THR A 556 -14.62 -10.99 -12.98
CA THR A 556 -15.22 -9.73 -12.51
C THR A 556 -14.32 -8.54 -12.90
N SER A 557 -14.92 -7.37 -13.14
CA SER A 557 -14.30 -6.21 -13.80
C SER A 557 -13.01 -5.67 -13.15
N TYR A 558 -12.68 -6.13 -11.94
CA TYR A 558 -11.50 -5.70 -11.17
C TYR A 558 -10.69 -6.85 -10.55
N HIS A 559 -10.94 -8.12 -10.95
CA HIS A 559 -10.10 -9.25 -10.58
C HIS A 559 -9.30 -9.78 -11.78
N PRO A 560 -8.12 -9.21 -12.08
CA PRO A 560 -7.12 -9.82 -12.97
C PRO A 560 -6.81 -11.29 -12.68
N GLN A 561 -7.04 -11.77 -11.45
CA GLN A 561 -6.56 -13.06 -11.00
C GLN A 561 -7.33 -14.26 -11.56
N MET A 562 -8.62 -14.13 -11.93
CA MET A 562 -9.34 -15.21 -12.63
C MET A 562 -8.72 -15.52 -14.01
N ASN A 563 -8.11 -14.52 -14.65
CA ASN A 563 -7.38 -14.65 -15.92
C ASN A 563 -5.84 -14.59 -15.74
N GLY A 564 -5.33 -14.80 -14.52
CA GLY A 564 -3.91 -14.63 -14.19
C GLY A 564 -2.97 -15.49 -15.04
N GLN A 565 -3.45 -16.66 -15.47
CA GLN A 565 -2.70 -17.53 -16.38
C GLN A 565 -2.49 -16.89 -17.76
N THR A 566 -3.56 -16.41 -18.41
CA THR A 566 -3.45 -15.77 -19.73
C THR A 566 -2.68 -14.46 -19.64
N LYS A 567 -2.78 -13.70 -18.54
CA LYS A 567 -1.97 -12.50 -18.31
C LYS A 567 -0.46 -12.77 -18.25
N ILE A 568 -0.05 -13.88 -17.62
CA ILE A 568 1.36 -14.31 -17.63
C ILE A 568 1.79 -14.69 -19.06
N VAL A 569 0.92 -15.37 -19.82
CA VAL A 569 1.18 -15.74 -21.21
C VAL A 569 1.32 -14.48 -22.09
N ASN A 570 0.43 -13.50 -21.93
CA ASN A 570 0.48 -12.22 -22.66
C ASN A 570 1.77 -11.46 -22.36
N THR A 571 2.15 -11.39 -21.09
CA THR A 571 3.41 -10.73 -20.67
C THR A 571 4.62 -11.41 -21.30
N TRP A 572 4.63 -12.75 -21.33
CA TRP A 572 5.68 -13.51 -22.00
C TRP A 572 5.68 -13.25 -23.51
N ALA A 573 4.52 -13.28 -24.16
CA ALA A 573 4.38 -13.09 -25.60
C ALA A 573 4.82 -11.68 -26.03
N GLU A 574 4.42 -10.64 -25.28
CA GLU A 574 4.91 -9.28 -25.48
C GLU A 574 6.42 -9.19 -25.30
N GLY A 575 6.97 -9.80 -24.23
CA GLY A 575 8.40 -9.84 -23.99
C GLY A 575 9.16 -10.51 -25.14
N TYR A 576 8.71 -11.70 -25.56
CA TYR A 576 9.28 -12.45 -26.67
C TYR A 576 9.26 -11.61 -27.96
N LEU A 577 8.12 -11.03 -28.32
CA LEU A 577 8.00 -10.20 -29.52
C LEU A 577 8.90 -8.96 -29.44
N ARG A 578 8.98 -8.28 -28.28
CA ARG A 578 9.85 -7.09 -28.07
C ARG A 578 11.32 -7.39 -28.37
N TYR A 579 11.81 -8.60 -28.07
CA TYR A 579 13.21 -8.98 -28.37
C TYR A 579 13.46 -9.22 -29.87
N TYR A 580 12.48 -9.76 -30.60
CA TYR A 580 12.58 -10.04 -32.03
C TYR A 580 12.30 -8.83 -32.93
N VAL A 581 11.57 -7.82 -32.43
CA VAL A 581 11.25 -6.60 -33.20
C VAL A 581 12.10 -5.36 -32.86
N LEU A 582 13.16 -5.52 -32.06
CA LEU A 582 14.16 -4.49 -31.75
C LEU A 582 14.92 -4.08 -33.04
N GLY A 583 14.30 -3.20 -33.83
CA GLY A 583 14.82 -2.67 -35.10
C GLY A 583 13.82 -2.73 -36.28
N GLN A 584 12.79 -3.58 -36.21
CA GLN A 584 11.74 -3.71 -37.22
C GLN A 584 10.38 -4.02 -36.57
N GLN A 585 9.74 -3.00 -35.98
CA GLN A 585 8.44 -3.11 -35.29
C GLN A 585 7.30 -3.69 -36.16
N LEU A 586 7.45 -3.67 -37.49
CA LEU A 586 6.45 -4.12 -38.47
C LEU A 586 6.51 -5.63 -38.81
N ALA A 587 7.31 -6.44 -38.11
CA ALA A 587 7.49 -7.86 -38.42
C ALA A 587 6.80 -8.84 -37.46
N TRP A 588 6.10 -8.38 -36.42
CA TRP A 588 5.63 -9.24 -35.31
C TRP A 588 4.75 -10.42 -35.73
N ILE A 589 3.90 -10.26 -36.77
CA ILE A 589 3.06 -11.36 -37.30
C ILE A 589 3.91 -12.51 -37.85
N LYS A 590 5.04 -12.18 -38.50
CA LYS A 590 5.96 -13.20 -39.03
C LYS A 590 6.59 -14.05 -37.92
N TRP A 591 6.62 -13.56 -36.69
CA TRP A 591 7.25 -14.25 -35.56
C TRP A 591 6.25 -15.04 -34.70
N LEU A 592 4.96 -14.89 -34.95
CA LEU A 592 3.91 -15.40 -34.06
C LEU A 592 3.89 -16.92 -33.98
N HIS A 593 4.07 -17.62 -35.10
CA HIS A 593 4.12 -19.08 -35.14
C HIS A 593 5.37 -19.65 -34.43
N LEU A 594 6.50 -18.93 -34.48
CA LEU A 594 7.69 -19.29 -33.72
C LEU A 594 7.52 -18.96 -32.23
N ALA A 595 6.81 -17.89 -31.87
CA ALA A 595 6.47 -17.58 -30.49
C ALA A 595 5.58 -18.69 -29.89
N ASP A 596 4.59 -19.17 -30.64
CA ASP A 596 3.72 -20.28 -30.28
C ASP A 596 4.53 -21.57 -30.01
N PHE A 597 5.38 -21.97 -30.95
CA PHE A 597 6.25 -23.14 -30.79
C PHE A 597 7.21 -22.98 -29.61
N CYS A 598 7.94 -21.86 -29.53
CA CYS A 598 8.91 -21.60 -28.46
C CYS A 598 8.25 -21.58 -27.08
N TYR A 599 7.07 -20.97 -26.94
CA TYR A 599 6.33 -20.98 -25.69
C TYR A 599 6.01 -22.42 -25.27
N ASN A 600 5.40 -23.18 -26.18
CA ASN A 600 4.92 -24.51 -25.89
C ASN A 600 6.05 -25.53 -25.65
N THR A 601 7.24 -25.34 -26.23
CA THR A 601 8.40 -26.21 -25.99
C THR A 601 9.27 -25.77 -24.81
N THR A 602 9.02 -24.60 -24.22
CA THR A 602 9.77 -24.12 -23.06
C THR A 602 9.28 -24.77 -21.77
N HIS A 603 10.19 -25.05 -20.84
CA HIS A 603 9.85 -25.63 -19.54
C HIS A 603 9.08 -24.64 -18.65
N HIS A 604 7.89 -25.02 -18.20
CA HIS A 604 7.06 -24.27 -17.27
C HIS A 604 7.21 -24.81 -15.85
N MET A 605 7.63 -23.96 -14.91
CA MET A 605 7.84 -24.38 -13.51
C MET A 605 6.59 -24.91 -12.81
N SER A 606 5.40 -24.39 -13.15
CA SER A 606 4.14 -24.77 -12.51
C SER A 606 3.67 -26.19 -12.87
N ILE A 607 4.09 -26.73 -14.02
CA ILE A 607 3.77 -28.09 -14.46
C ILE A 607 5.01 -29.01 -14.50
N GLY A 608 6.20 -28.48 -14.24
CA GLY A 608 7.46 -29.25 -14.19
C GLY A 608 7.91 -29.83 -15.53
N MET A 609 7.35 -29.34 -16.65
CA MET A 609 7.67 -29.79 -18.00
C MET A 609 7.28 -28.72 -19.03
N SER A 610 7.52 -28.97 -20.32
CA SER A 610 7.00 -28.11 -21.38
C SER A 610 5.51 -28.34 -21.62
N SER A 611 4.79 -27.31 -22.07
CA SER A 611 3.37 -27.43 -22.39
C SER A 611 3.12 -28.46 -23.50
N PHE A 612 4.06 -28.56 -24.45
CA PHE A 612 4.07 -29.57 -25.50
C PHE A 612 4.14 -30.98 -24.93
N LYS A 613 5.07 -31.24 -24.00
CA LYS A 613 5.18 -32.55 -23.33
C LYS A 613 3.94 -32.86 -22.49
N ALA A 614 3.39 -31.85 -21.80
CA ALA A 614 2.15 -32.03 -21.04
C ALA A 614 0.97 -32.40 -21.95
N LEU A 615 0.88 -31.80 -23.14
CA LEU A 615 -0.17 -32.10 -24.11
C LEU A 615 0.03 -33.45 -24.82
N TYR A 616 1.19 -33.68 -25.43
CA TYR A 616 1.42 -34.84 -26.31
C TYR A 616 2.08 -36.04 -25.61
N GLY A 617 2.64 -35.88 -24.41
CA GLY A 617 3.28 -36.94 -23.64
C GLY A 617 4.75 -37.22 -24.00
N TYR A 618 5.31 -36.49 -24.97
CA TYR A 618 6.71 -36.60 -25.39
C TYR A 618 7.29 -35.22 -25.70
N ASP A 619 8.61 -35.09 -25.69
CA ASP A 619 9.30 -33.82 -25.99
C ASP A 619 9.26 -33.52 -27.49
N ALA A 620 9.05 -32.26 -27.85
CA ALA A 620 9.16 -31.83 -29.24
C ALA A 620 10.60 -31.98 -29.74
N ASN A 621 10.78 -32.42 -30.99
CA ASN A 621 12.09 -32.39 -31.63
C ASN A 621 12.54 -30.93 -31.76
N SER A 622 13.75 -30.64 -31.31
CA SER A 622 14.35 -29.31 -31.42
C SER A 622 14.47 -28.93 -32.90
N PHE A 623 13.87 -27.80 -33.28
CA PHE A 623 14.00 -27.23 -34.62
C PHE A 623 15.47 -26.98 -35.00
N ILE A 624 16.32 -26.70 -34.01
CA ILE A 624 17.77 -26.54 -34.19
C ILE A 624 18.45 -27.87 -34.55
N ASP A 625 18.02 -28.99 -33.98
CA ASP A 625 18.65 -30.31 -34.23
C ASP A 625 18.35 -30.80 -35.66
N VAL A 626 17.18 -30.44 -36.21
CA VAL A 626 16.78 -30.77 -37.59
C VAL A 626 17.43 -29.84 -38.62
N MET A 627 17.71 -28.59 -38.27
CA MET A 627 18.36 -27.60 -39.16
C MET A 627 19.88 -27.84 -39.32
N MET A 628 20.49 -28.64 -38.44
CA MET A 628 21.93 -28.95 -38.43
C MET A 628 22.31 -30.18 -39.27
N THR A 629 21.35 -30.86 -39.92
CA THR A 629 21.63 -31.93 -40.89
C THR A 629 21.94 -31.38 -42.28
N ASP A 630 22.94 -31.98 -42.95
CA ASP A 630 23.56 -31.52 -44.19
C ASP A 630 22.54 -31.34 -45.34
N ASN A 631 22.27 -30.08 -45.71
CA ASN A 631 21.23 -29.72 -46.67
C ASN A 631 21.82 -29.45 -48.06
N ARG A 632 21.43 -30.25 -49.06
CA ARG A 632 21.91 -30.16 -50.46
C ARG A 632 21.26 -29.06 -51.32
N VAL A 633 20.31 -28.30 -50.77
CA VAL A 633 19.48 -27.33 -51.52
C VAL A 633 19.77 -25.89 -51.07
N PRO A 634 20.28 -25.01 -51.96
CA PRO A 634 20.68 -23.63 -51.62
C PRO A 634 19.56 -22.76 -51.02
N SER A 635 18.31 -22.96 -51.43
CA SER A 635 17.14 -22.22 -50.91
C SER A 635 16.83 -22.54 -49.45
N ALA A 636 17.10 -23.78 -49.02
CA ALA A 636 16.97 -24.18 -47.62
C ALA A 636 18.13 -23.59 -46.79
N GLN A 637 19.33 -23.50 -47.38
CA GLN A 637 20.48 -22.82 -46.79
C GLN A 637 20.23 -21.33 -46.54
N GLU A 638 19.54 -20.61 -47.43
CA GLU A 638 19.16 -19.21 -47.18
C GLU A 638 18.23 -19.04 -45.98
N LEU A 639 17.24 -19.93 -45.80
CA LEU A 639 16.31 -19.88 -44.66
C LEU A 639 17.01 -20.24 -43.34
N VAL A 640 17.94 -21.20 -43.38
CA VAL A 640 18.82 -21.57 -42.26
C VAL A 640 19.75 -20.40 -41.90
N GLN A 641 20.35 -19.75 -42.89
CA GLN A 641 21.26 -18.62 -42.69
C GLN A 641 20.53 -17.41 -42.11
N GLN A 642 19.33 -17.08 -42.62
CA GLN A 642 18.48 -16.04 -42.04
C GLN A 642 18.14 -16.33 -40.58
N SER A 643 17.81 -17.59 -40.26
CA SER A 643 17.52 -18.00 -38.88
C SER A 643 18.75 -17.88 -37.97
N MET A 644 19.95 -18.23 -38.45
CA MET A 644 21.20 -18.07 -37.71
C MET A 644 21.55 -16.61 -37.46
N ASP A 645 21.37 -15.74 -38.47
CA ASP A 645 21.63 -14.29 -38.35
C ASP A 645 20.68 -13.64 -37.33
N ILE A 646 19.43 -14.11 -37.26
CA ILE A 646 18.44 -13.65 -36.29
C ILE A 646 18.79 -14.11 -34.87
N VAL A 647 19.21 -15.37 -34.68
CA VAL A 647 19.70 -15.87 -33.39
C VAL A 647 20.93 -15.09 -32.94
N LYS A 648 21.83 -14.72 -33.86
CA LYS A 648 22.98 -13.87 -33.57
C LYS A 648 22.54 -12.48 -33.09
N SER A 649 21.62 -11.83 -33.80
CA SER A 649 21.07 -10.53 -33.42
C SER A 649 20.35 -10.57 -32.07
N LEU A 650 19.62 -11.64 -31.77
CA LEU A 650 18.95 -11.84 -30.47
C LEU A 650 19.95 -11.97 -29.32
N LYS A 651 21.05 -12.71 -29.52
CA LYS A 651 22.12 -12.83 -28.51
C LYS A 651 22.73 -11.46 -28.21
N GLU A 652 22.97 -10.64 -29.23
CA GLU A 652 23.48 -9.28 -29.08
C GLU A 652 22.47 -8.38 -28.31
N ASN A 653 21.19 -8.44 -28.67
CA ASN A 653 20.13 -7.70 -27.99
C ASN A 653 19.94 -8.13 -26.52
N LEU A 654 20.02 -9.43 -26.24
CA LEU A 654 19.98 -9.98 -24.88
C LEU A 654 21.19 -9.55 -24.06
N HIS A 655 22.40 -9.53 -24.65
CA HIS A 655 23.58 -8.99 -24.00
C HIS A 655 23.42 -7.50 -23.67
N HIS A 656 22.86 -6.69 -24.57
CA HIS A 656 22.57 -5.29 -24.28
C HIS A 656 21.54 -5.12 -23.17
N ALA A 657 20.49 -5.94 -23.14
CA ALA A 657 19.48 -5.92 -22.08
C ALA A 657 20.05 -6.37 -20.72
N GLN A 658 20.84 -7.44 -20.69
CA GLN A 658 21.53 -7.92 -19.49
C GLN A 658 22.54 -6.90 -18.98
N ASN A 659 23.28 -6.23 -19.85
CA ASN A 659 24.21 -5.17 -19.46
C ASN A 659 23.48 -3.97 -18.85
N ARG A 660 22.34 -3.55 -19.41
CA ARG A 660 21.49 -2.51 -18.81
C ARG A 660 20.97 -2.92 -17.43
N GLN A 661 20.54 -4.18 -17.28
CA GLN A 661 20.03 -4.69 -16.01
C GLN A 661 21.12 -4.86 -14.95
N LYS A 662 22.30 -5.32 -15.36
CA LYS A 662 23.52 -5.39 -14.54
C LYS A 662 23.92 -4.01 -14.04
N LEU A 663 23.97 -3.00 -14.93
CA LEU A 663 24.24 -1.60 -14.57
C LEU A 663 23.23 -1.03 -13.55
N TYR A 664 21.96 -1.47 -13.60
CA TYR A 664 20.92 -1.02 -12.68
C TYR A 664 20.98 -1.70 -11.31
N VAL A 665 21.28 -3.00 -11.28
CA VAL A 665 21.39 -3.82 -10.06
C VAL A 665 22.71 -3.53 -9.33
N ASP A 666 23.81 -3.36 -10.05
CA ASP A 666 25.13 -3.07 -9.47
C ASP A 666 25.17 -1.68 -8.81
N LYS A 667 24.30 -0.75 -9.25
CA LYS A 667 24.13 0.60 -8.66
C LYS A 667 23.72 0.58 -7.17
N HIS A 668 23.20 -0.54 -6.67
CA HIS A 668 22.69 -0.69 -5.30
C HIS A 668 23.40 -1.77 -4.47
N ARG A 669 24.40 -2.48 -5.03
CA ARG A 669 25.18 -3.49 -4.31
C ARG A 669 26.43 -2.87 -3.68
N ARG A 670 26.73 -3.22 -2.43
CA ARG A 670 28.07 -3.08 -1.85
C ARG A 670 28.72 -4.45 -1.86
N GLU A 671 29.81 -4.60 -2.60
CA GLU A 671 30.62 -5.82 -2.62
C GLU A 671 31.23 -6.02 -1.23
N ARG A 672 31.09 -7.22 -0.67
CA ARG A 672 31.64 -7.59 0.63
C ARG A 672 32.45 -8.86 0.41
N THR A 673 33.70 -8.87 0.84
CA THR A 673 34.57 -10.05 0.81
C THR A 673 35.09 -10.32 2.20
N PHE A 674 35.28 -11.59 2.53
CA PHE A 674 35.82 -12.06 3.81
C PHE A 674 36.96 -13.03 3.52
N ASP A 675 38.00 -12.99 4.32
CA ASP A 675 39.12 -13.92 4.19
C ASP A 675 38.88 -15.18 5.04
N VAL A 676 39.56 -16.27 4.70
CA VAL A 676 39.62 -17.45 5.59
C VAL A 676 40.23 -16.99 6.91
N ASP A 677 39.69 -17.50 8.02
CA ASP A 677 39.98 -17.09 9.40
C ASP A 677 39.35 -15.77 9.88
N ASP A 678 38.62 -15.03 9.04
CA ASP A 678 37.83 -13.90 9.52
C ASP A 678 36.70 -14.38 10.45
N TRP A 679 36.49 -13.62 11.53
CA TRP A 679 35.35 -13.81 12.42
C TRP A 679 34.15 -13.03 11.90
N VAL A 680 33.02 -13.71 11.72
CA VAL A 680 31.80 -13.12 11.17
C VAL A 680 30.58 -13.44 12.03
N PHE A 681 29.66 -12.50 12.12
CA PHE A 681 28.33 -12.73 12.65
C PHE A 681 27.40 -13.22 11.54
N LEU A 682 26.70 -14.31 11.79
CA LEU A 682 25.73 -14.94 10.91
C LEU A 682 24.32 -14.43 11.19
N ARG A 683 23.64 -13.91 10.16
CA ARG A 683 22.25 -13.48 10.23
C ARG A 683 21.32 -14.67 10.02
N LEU A 684 20.67 -15.12 11.08
CA LEU A 684 19.61 -16.13 10.99
C LEU A 684 18.24 -15.44 10.98
N GLN A 685 17.27 -16.01 10.26
CA GLN A 685 15.87 -15.57 10.27
C GLN A 685 15.04 -16.65 10.96
N PRO A 686 14.74 -16.52 12.26
CA PRO A 686 14.11 -17.57 13.05
C PRO A 686 12.79 -18.09 12.46
N TYR A 687 11.98 -17.22 11.82
CA TYR A 687 10.68 -17.59 11.25
C TYR A 687 10.75 -18.54 10.03
N ARG A 688 11.87 -18.54 9.27
CA ARG A 688 12.02 -19.37 8.05
C ARG A 688 12.66 -20.74 8.29
N GLN A 689 13.25 -20.96 9.47
CA GLN A 689 13.89 -22.22 9.82
C GLN A 689 13.11 -22.86 10.97
N SER A 690 12.36 -23.92 10.67
CA SER A 690 11.45 -24.60 11.60
C SER A 690 12.13 -25.09 12.89
N THR A 691 13.45 -25.29 12.87
CA THR A 691 14.28 -25.71 14.02
C THR A 691 14.62 -24.59 15.01
N LEU A 692 14.33 -23.32 14.71
CA LEU A 692 14.60 -22.16 15.56
C LEU A 692 13.33 -21.46 16.08
N LYS A 693 12.14 -22.05 15.86
CA LYS A 693 10.86 -21.53 16.37
C LYS A 693 10.78 -21.73 17.88
N GLN A 694 11.01 -20.67 18.65
CA GLN A 694 10.67 -20.59 20.06
C GLN A 694 9.41 -19.71 20.23
N SER A 695 8.43 -20.20 20.99
CA SER A 695 7.21 -19.46 21.32
C SER A 695 7.51 -18.28 22.26
N GLY A 696 7.48 -17.05 21.72
CA GLY A 696 7.66 -15.80 22.47
C GLY A 696 8.11 -14.63 21.58
N LYS A 697 7.55 -13.43 21.83
CA LYS A 697 7.66 -12.18 21.03
C LYS A 697 9.03 -12.00 20.31
N GLU A 698 9.08 -12.37 19.03
CA GLU A 698 10.31 -12.46 18.21
C GLU A 698 11.03 -11.13 17.93
N LYS A 699 10.35 -9.98 18.10
CA LYS A 699 10.87 -8.66 17.66
C LYS A 699 12.12 -8.17 18.43
N LEU A 700 12.45 -8.77 19.59
CA LEU A 700 13.57 -8.36 20.45
C LEU A 700 14.78 -9.32 20.43
N LYS A 701 14.76 -10.40 19.62
CA LYS A 701 15.89 -11.36 19.58
C LYS A 701 17.06 -10.85 18.72
N PRO A 702 18.31 -11.23 19.04
CA PRO A 702 19.48 -10.88 18.22
C PRO A 702 19.29 -11.38 16.79
N ARG A 703 19.40 -10.49 15.80
CA ARG A 703 19.29 -10.86 14.37
C ARG A 703 20.56 -11.51 13.82
N PHE A 704 21.65 -11.47 14.58
CA PHE A 704 22.97 -11.93 14.20
C PHE A 704 23.54 -12.78 15.34
N TYR A 705 24.13 -13.92 14.99
CA TYR A 705 24.63 -14.96 15.89
C TYR A 705 26.11 -15.21 15.60
N GLY A 706 26.86 -15.71 16.57
CA GLY A 706 28.31 -15.86 16.47
C GLY A 706 29.05 -14.91 17.43
N PRO A 707 30.37 -14.69 17.24
CA PRO A 707 31.09 -14.80 15.98
C PRO A 707 31.46 -16.25 15.62
N TYR A 708 31.33 -16.59 14.34
CA TYR A 708 31.77 -17.85 13.74
C TYR A 708 32.95 -17.60 12.81
N LYS A 709 33.87 -18.55 12.74
CA LYS A 709 35.08 -18.44 11.94
C LYS A 709 34.81 -18.88 10.50
N VAL A 710 35.28 -18.11 9.51
CA VAL A 710 35.22 -18.52 8.10
C VAL A 710 36.27 -19.60 7.86
N THR A 711 35.84 -20.82 7.53
CA THR A 711 36.74 -21.96 7.27
C THR A 711 37.12 -22.06 5.81
N LYS A 712 36.19 -21.70 4.90
CA LYS A 712 36.41 -21.81 3.46
C LYS A 712 35.57 -20.82 2.68
N ARG A 713 36.13 -20.26 1.60
CA ARG A 713 35.36 -19.53 0.59
C ARG A 713 34.89 -20.48 -0.49
N ILE A 714 33.58 -20.50 -0.77
CA ILE A 714 32.95 -21.35 -1.79
C ILE A 714 32.40 -20.44 -2.89
N GLY A 715 33.20 -20.27 -3.96
CA GLY A 715 32.88 -19.36 -5.07
C GLY A 715 32.98 -17.88 -4.68
N GLU A 716 32.41 -17.00 -5.51
CA GLU A 716 32.53 -15.55 -5.29
C GLU A 716 31.67 -15.03 -4.12
N VAL A 717 30.54 -15.69 -3.84
CA VAL A 717 29.45 -15.14 -3.01
C VAL A 717 29.02 -16.03 -1.84
N ALA A 718 29.67 -17.17 -1.58
CA ALA A 718 29.33 -18.04 -0.45
C ALA A 718 30.55 -18.42 0.39
N TYR A 719 30.33 -18.60 1.69
CA TYR A 719 31.37 -18.88 2.69
C TYR A 719 30.90 -19.98 3.64
N GLU A 720 31.81 -20.91 3.93
CA GLU A 720 31.64 -21.96 4.92
C GLU A 720 32.11 -21.46 6.30
N LEU A 721 31.30 -21.68 7.33
CA LEU A 721 31.55 -21.24 8.70
C LEU A 721 31.75 -22.42 9.65
N GLU A 722 32.61 -22.23 10.66
CA GLU A 722 32.80 -23.15 11.77
C GLU A 722 31.64 -23.02 12.77
N LEU A 723 30.64 -23.88 12.64
CA LEU A 723 29.49 -23.95 13.55
C LEU A 723 29.71 -25.05 14.63
N PRO A 724 29.14 -24.91 15.85
CA PRO A 724 29.22 -25.95 16.88
C PRO A 724 28.49 -27.24 16.45
N GLY A 725 29.00 -28.40 16.91
CA GLY A 725 28.67 -29.75 16.42
C GLY A 725 27.20 -30.21 16.55
N ASP A 726 26.35 -29.43 17.22
CA ASP A 726 24.97 -29.80 17.57
C ASP A 726 23.93 -29.16 16.63
N GLY A 727 24.39 -28.38 15.64
CA GLY A 727 23.55 -27.58 14.75
C GLY A 727 22.99 -28.35 13.55
N LYS A 728 21.65 -28.45 13.44
CA LYS A 728 20.93 -28.99 12.26
C LYS A 728 20.91 -28.03 11.03
N ILE A 729 21.83 -27.08 10.93
CA ILE A 729 21.84 -26.03 9.88
C ILE A 729 23.09 -26.19 9.00
N HIS A 730 22.90 -26.13 7.67
CA HIS A 730 23.99 -26.21 6.71
C HIS A 730 25.04 -25.11 6.94
N ASN A 731 26.33 -25.44 6.89
CA ASN A 731 27.43 -24.57 7.30
C ASN A 731 27.90 -23.56 6.23
N VAL A 732 27.33 -23.60 5.02
CA VAL A 732 27.62 -22.66 3.91
C VAL A 732 26.55 -21.58 3.78
N PHE A 733 26.95 -20.32 3.80
CA PHE A 733 26.06 -19.16 3.77
C PHE A 733 26.46 -18.15 2.69
N HIS A 734 25.46 -17.50 2.10
CA HIS A 734 25.69 -16.42 1.14
C HIS A 734 26.25 -15.16 1.83
N VAL A 735 27.08 -14.39 1.14
CA VAL A 735 27.82 -13.21 1.65
C VAL A 735 26.91 -12.12 2.23
N SER A 736 25.64 -12.06 1.82
CA SER A 736 24.64 -11.14 2.35
C SER A 736 24.11 -11.52 3.74
N CYS A 737 24.34 -12.76 4.17
CA CYS A 737 23.92 -13.31 5.46
C CYS A 737 25.00 -13.19 6.53
N ILE A 738 26.19 -12.68 6.21
CA ILE A 738 27.33 -12.60 7.14
C ILE A 738 27.85 -11.15 7.26
N LYS A 739 28.40 -10.79 8.43
CA LYS A 739 28.97 -9.48 8.72
C LYS A 739 30.25 -9.62 9.54
N LYS A 740 31.33 -8.91 9.20
CA LYS A 740 32.61 -8.96 9.93
C LYS A 740 32.41 -8.60 11.40
N ALA A 741 32.93 -9.42 12.31
CA ALA A 741 33.01 -9.12 13.72
C ALA A 741 34.21 -8.18 13.95
N LEU A 742 33.96 -7.00 14.50
CA LEU A 742 34.98 -5.99 14.77
C LEU A 742 35.08 -5.80 16.29
N GLY A 743 36.22 -6.16 16.88
CA GLY A 743 36.50 -6.04 18.31
C GLY A 743 36.82 -7.38 18.98
N GLN A 744 37.85 -7.40 19.84
CA GLN A 744 38.43 -8.61 20.42
C GLN A 744 37.82 -9.08 21.74
N ASN A 745 36.79 -8.42 22.28
CA ASN A 745 36.26 -8.72 23.62
C ASN A 745 34.72 -8.77 23.66
N VAL A 746 34.12 -9.89 23.29
CA VAL A 746 32.77 -10.28 23.76
C VAL A 746 32.77 -11.80 23.94
N VAL A 747 32.65 -12.28 25.18
CA VAL A 747 32.43 -13.70 25.49
C VAL A 747 30.91 -13.92 25.57
N PRO A 748 30.28 -14.70 24.68
CA PRO A 748 28.88 -15.07 24.81
C PRO A 748 28.74 -16.27 25.76
N SER A 749 27.67 -16.27 26.57
CA SER A 749 27.26 -17.43 27.37
C SER A 749 27.05 -18.66 26.48
N LEU A 750 27.59 -19.81 26.91
CA LEU A 750 27.61 -21.08 26.17
C LEU A 750 26.42 -22.00 26.49
N GLU A 751 25.45 -21.59 27.32
CA GLU A 751 24.32 -22.44 27.68
C GLU A 751 22.96 -21.82 27.32
N LEU A 752 22.13 -22.62 26.65
CA LEU A 752 20.75 -22.32 26.30
C LEU A 752 19.82 -22.79 27.45
N PRO A 753 18.75 -22.04 27.77
CA PRO A 753 17.86 -22.39 28.87
C PRO A 753 16.95 -23.59 28.53
N LEU A 754 16.71 -24.43 29.53
CA LEU A 754 15.92 -25.67 29.43
C LEU A 754 14.46 -25.38 29.06
N SER A 755 13.94 -26.12 28.09
CA SER A 755 12.56 -26.04 27.61
C SER A 755 11.90 -27.42 27.72
N ASP A 756 10.58 -27.46 27.97
CA ASP A 756 9.81 -28.70 27.95
C ASP A 756 9.58 -29.23 26.52
N GLU A 757 8.91 -30.39 26.39
CA GLU A 757 8.62 -31.03 25.08
C GLU A 757 7.75 -30.16 24.15
N GLU A 758 7.14 -29.10 24.68
CA GLU A 758 6.31 -28.13 23.96
C GLU A 758 7.06 -26.82 23.66
N GLY A 759 8.35 -26.74 24.03
CA GLY A 759 9.23 -25.60 23.74
C GLY A 759 8.99 -24.39 24.64
N LYS A 760 8.38 -24.58 25.82
CA LYS A 760 8.19 -23.55 26.83
C LYS A 760 9.36 -23.57 27.81
N LEU A 761 9.89 -22.39 28.13
CA LEU A 761 10.95 -22.23 29.13
C LEU A 761 10.50 -22.78 30.49
N ILE A 762 11.21 -23.76 31.02
CA ILE A 762 10.94 -24.31 32.36
C ILE A 762 11.55 -23.35 33.38
N LEU A 763 10.72 -22.47 33.94
CA LEU A 763 11.11 -21.60 35.04
C LEU A 763 11.11 -22.41 36.34
N ILE A 764 12.29 -22.60 36.92
CA ILE A 764 12.46 -23.29 38.20
C ILE A 764 12.39 -22.22 39.30
N PRO A 765 11.46 -22.29 40.25
CA PRO A 765 11.42 -21.35 41.34
C PRO A 765 12.54 -21.66 42.33
N GLU A 766 13.23 -20.61 42.76
CA GLU A 766 14.35 -20.70 43.68
C GLU A 766 13.89 -20.45 45.12
N THR A 767 13.13 -19.38 45.36
CA THR A 767 12.69 -18.99 46.70
C THR A 767 11.36 -18.23 46.65
N ILE A 768 10.48 -18.46 47.62
CA ILE A 768 9.32 -17.60 47.86
C ILE A 768 9.78 -16.41 48.68
N MET A 769 9.68 -15.22 48.11
CA MET A 769 10.13 -13.98 48.71
C MET A 769 9.07 -13.38 49.64
N GLU A 770 7.81 -13.39 49.23
CA GLU A 770 6.70 -12.83 49.99
C GLU A 770 5.42 -13.63 49.76
N THR A 771 4.46 -13.48 50.67
CA THR A 771 3.13 -14.08 50.57
C THR A 771 2.07 -13.01 50.76
N ARG A 772 1.04 -13.00 49.92
CA ARG A 772 -0.10 -12.10 50.06
C ARG A 772 -1.42 -12.84 49.85
N GLU A 773 -2.47 -12.34 50.49
CA GLU A 773 -3.83 -12.82 50.27
C GLU A 773 -4.62 -11.78 49.47
N ARG A 774 -5.17 -12.22 48.34
CA ARG A 774 -5.95 -11.40 47.43
C ARG A 774 -7.41 -11.79 47.54
N ASN A 775 -8.22 -10.88 48.09
CA ASN A 775 -9.66 -11.02 48.18
C ASN A 775 -10.30 -10.79 46.80
N LEU A 776 -10.77 -11.86 46.16
CA LEU A 776 -11.64 -11.78 44.99
C LEU A 776 -13.10 -11.90 45.43
N ARG A 777 -14.04 -11.32 44.66
CA ARG A 777 -15.47 -11.13 45.04
C ARG A 777 -16.22 -12.37 45.58
N LYS A 778 -15.70 -13.60 45.43
CA LYS A 778 -16.28 -14.86 45.94
C LYS A 778 -15.28 -15.80 46.64
N ARG A 779 -13.99 -15.45 46.74
CA ARG A 779 -12.97 -16.27 47.43
C ARG A 779 -11.70 -15.46 47.72
N VAL A 780 -11.04 -15.80 48.82
CA VAL A 780 -9.68 -15.32 49.11
C VAL A 780 -8.70 -16.28 48.46
N ILE A 781 -7.81 -15.78 47.60
CA ILE A 781 -6.73 -16.58 47.01
C ILE A 781 -5.38 -16.15 47.59
N LYS A 782 -4.56 -17.11 47.99
CA LYS A 782 -3.21 -16.89 48.48
C LYS A 782 -2.24 -16.91 47.29
N GLU A 783 -1.40 -15.89 47.20
CA GLU A 783 -0.38 -15.73 46.17
C GLU A 783 1.01 -15.63 46.81
N TYR A 784 2.01 -16.18 46.15
CA TYR A 784 3.41 -16.19 46.55
C TYR A 784 4.23 -15.40 45.54
N LEU A 785 5.09 -14.48 46.00
CA LEU A 785 6.06 -13.80 45.15
C LEU A 785 7.26 -14.73 44.99
N VAL A 786 7.46 -15.27 43.80
CA VAL A 786 8.44 -16.32 43.53
C VAL A 786 9.64 -15.73 42.81
N LYS A 787 10.82 -15.89 43.40
CA LYS A 787 12.11 -15.64 42.75
C LYS A 787 12.48 -16.85 41.91
N TRP A 788 12.67 -16.63 40.62
CA TRP A 788 13.02 -17.70 39.68
C TRP A 788 14.53 -17.90 39.62
N LYS A 789 14.95 -19.16 39.49
CA LYS A 789 16.35 -19.55 39.41
C LYS A 789 16.99 -18.92 38.18
N ASP A 790 18.19 -18.38 38.37
CA ASP A 790 18.99 -17.71 37.34
C ASP A 790 18.36 -16.44 36.72
N LEU A 791 17.29 -15.92 37.34
CA LEU A 791 16.72 -14.60 37.03
C LEU A 791 16.98 -13.60 38.16
N PRO A 792 17.18 -12.31 37.83
CA PRO A 792 17.40 -11.26 38.84
C PRO A 792 16.14 -11.04 39.70
N LEU A 793 16.34 -10.51 40.90
CA LEU A 793 15.29 -10.27 41.91
C LEU A 793 14.10 -9.44 41.42
N GLU A 794 14.35 -8.57 40.44
CA GLU A 794 13.36 -7.70 39.80
C GLU A 794 12.38 -8.46 38.88
N ASP A 795 12.71 -9.70 38.49
CA ASP A 795 11.85 -10.57 37.68
C ASP A 795 11.01 -11.54 38.53
N ALA A 796 10.93 -11.34 39.85
CA ALA A 796 10.08 -12.14 40.72
C ALA A 796 8.58 -11.89 40.42
N THR A 797 7.76 -12.95 40.32
CA THR A 797 6.34 -12.85 39.95
C THR A 797 5.41 -13.40 41.03
N TRP A 798 4.21 -12.82 41.15
CA TRP A 798 3.17 -13.29 42.07
C TRP A 798 2.40 -14.45 41.44
N GLU A 799 2.60 -15.65 41.97
CA GLU A 799 1.96 -16.88 41.50
C GLU A 799 0.90 -17.37 42.48
N ASN A 800 -0.15 -18.01 41.97
CA ASN A 800 -1.22 -18.56 42.80
C ASN A 800 -0.72 -19.78 43.59
N ALA A 801 -1.25 -20.02 44.80
CA ALA A 801 -0.88 -21.19 45.61
C ALA A 801 -1.01 -22.54 44.88
N SER A 802 -1.88 -22.64 43.86
CA SER A 802 -2.00 -23.82 42.99
C SER A 802 -0.74 -24.16 42.19
N ILE A 803 0.23 -23.24 42.04
CA ILE A 803 1.52 -23.55 41.39
C ILE A 803 2.34 -24.52 42.24
N LEU A 804 2.17 -24.54 43.57
CA LEU A 804 2.85 -25.47 44.47
C LEU A 804 2.28 -26.90 44.43
N GLU A 805 1.12 -27.11 43.79
CA GLU A 805 0.56 -28.44 43.55
C GLU A 805 1.26 -29.16 42.39
N HIS A 806 2.13 -28.48 41.64
CA HIS A 806 2.95 -29.10 40.60
C HIS A 806 4.02 -30.02 41.24
N PRO A 807 4.20 -31.27 40.80
CA PRO A 807 5.09 -32.25 41.45
C PRO A 807 6.55 -31.80 41.61
N SER A 808 7.01 -30.87 40.77
CA SER A 808 8.35 -30.27 40.84
C SER A 808 8.51 -29.17 41.91
N LEU A 809 7.42 -28.72 42.54
CA LEU A 809 7.36 -27.52 43.40
C LEU A 809 6.97 -27.80 44.87
N GLN A 810 6.73 -29.05 45.23
CA GLN A 810 6.45 -29.48 46.61
C GLN A 810 7.62 -29.30 47.59
N LEU A 811 8.78 -28.83 47.13
CA LEU A 811 10.00 -28.66 47.96
C LEU A 811 10.11 -27.28 48.64
N LEU A 812 9.20 -26.33 48.40
CA LEU A 812 9.29 -24.97 48.95
C LEU A 812 8.49 -24.73 50.25
N GLU A 813 7.62 -25.65 50.70
CA GLU A 813 6.84 -25.50 51.95
C GLU A 813 7.46 -26.18 53.18
N GLY A 814 8.72 -26.61 53.10
CA GLY A 814 9.32 -27.53 54.06
C GLY A 814 10.45 -27.02 54.98
N LYS A 815 10.54 -25.72 55.33
CA LYS A 815 11.39 -25.27 56.47
C LYS A 815 10.74 -24.14 57.29
N GLN A 816 9.85 -24.63 58.17
CA GLN A 816 9.42 -24.17 59.49
C GLN A 816 10.18 -22.99 60.13
N PHE A 817 9.40 -22.11 60.76
CA PHE A 817 9.81 -21.55 62.05
C PHE A 817 9.65 -22.63 63.13
N TRP A 818 10.69 -22.73 63.97
CA TRP A 818 10.81 -23.41 65.27
C TRP A 818 11.41 -24.82 65.31
N GLU A 819 12.67 -24.84 65.80
CA GLU A 819 13.31 -25.80 66.71
C GLU A 819 13.12 -27.32 66.52
N GLY A 820 14.25 -28.01 66.36
CA GLY A 820 14.45 -29.31 66.99
C GLY A 820 14.83 -30.48 66.08
N ARG A 821 16.15 -30.76 66.05
CA ARG A 821 16.81 -32.08 65.90
C ARG A 821 16.52 -32.93 64.65
N ALA A 822 17.63 -33.19 63.93
CA ALA A 822 18.15 -34.52 63.55
C ALA A 822 17.31 -35.38 62.58
N VAL A 823 17.82 -36.16 61.63
CA VAL A 823 19.15 -36.63 61.20
C VAL A 823 18.91 -37.56 59.99
N MET A 824 19.86 -37.59 59.04
CA MET A 824 20.21 -38.71 58.13
C MET A 824 19.19 -39.22 57.09
N SER A 825 19.48 -39.09 55.78
CA SER A 825 20.29 -40.01 54.93
C SER A 825 19.39 -41.05 54.22
N LEU A 826 19.69 -41.66 53.08
CA LEU A 826 20.98 -42.06 52.52
C LEU A 826 20.70 -42.51 51.05
N PHE A 827 21.47 -41.98 50.08
CA PHE A 827 22.18 -42.72 48.99
C PHE A 827 21.37 -43.35 47.83
N LEU A 828 21.84 -43.33 46.58
CA LEU A 828 23.17 -43.14 45.99
C LEU A 828 23.12 -42.18 44.80
#